data_AF-A0A8B9XVZ3-F1
#
_entry.id   AF-A0A8B9XVZ3-F1
#
_cell.length_a   1.000
_cell.length_b   1.000
_cell.length_c   1.000
_cell.angle_alpha   90.00
_cell.angle_beta   90.00
_cell.angle_gamma   90.00
#
_symmetry.space_group_name_H-M   'P 1'
#
loop_
_entity.id
_entity.type
_entity.pdbx_description
1 polymer ?
#
loop_
_entity_poly.entity_id
_entity_poly.type
_entity_poly.pdbx_seq_one_letter_code
_entity_poly.pdbx_strand_id
1 'polypeptide(L)'
;MRWGCHLPRASWSPGLRRILQPADERIPFLIHWSWPLKGERPLGSPRAFIRHNGSSVGNGPSSGRHGQLFRGIAASEALQRHRHNLAEWFSRLPREERQFGPTFALDTVHVDPVIRESTPDELLRPLAELALEHQPPSAGLPPLALSQLFDPDACGRRVQTVVLYGTVGTGKSTLVRKMVLDWCYGRLPAFELLIPFSCEDLSSLGPAPASLCQLVAQRYTPLKEILPLMAAAGSRLLFVLHGLEHLNLNFSLASTGLCSDPEKPEAPAAIIINLLRKYMLPEASILVTTRPSAIGRIPSKYVGRYGEICGFSDTNLQKLYFQLRLNQPDCGPGAGGVSVTPAQRDHLVQMLTRNLEGHHQIAAACFLPSYCWLVCATLHFLHAPMPAGQTLTSIYTSFLRLNFSGEMLDSTDPSKLSLMAYAARTMGKLAYEGVSSRKTYFSEEDVRGCLEAGVQTEEEFQLLHVFRRDALRFFLAPCVEPGHTGTFVFTVPAMQEYLAALYIVLGLRKTTLQRVGKEVAELVGRVGEDVSLVLGIVAKLLPLRALPLLFNLLKVVPRVFGRVVGKSREAVAQAMVLEMFREEDYYNDDVLDQMGASILGVEGPRRHPDEPPDDEVFELFPMFMGGLLSAHNRAVLAQLGCPIKTLDALENAQAIKKKLGKLGRQVLPPSELLDHLFFHYEFQNQRFSAEVLGSLRQLNLAGVRMTPLKCTVVATVLGSGRHALDEVNLASCQLDPAGLRTLMPVFLRARKLGLQLNSLGPEACRDLRDLLLHDQCQVTTLRLSNNPLMAAGVALLLEGLAGNTSLKHLSLLHTGLGDEGLELLATQLDRNQQLQELNVAYNGAGDTAALALAKAAWKHPSLELLHLYFNELSSECRQALRDLGSAAEGGARVVVSLTEGTAVSEYWSVILGEVQRNLNSWDRGRVRRHLELLLRDLEDNRGATLNPWRKAQLLRVEGEVRALLEQLGGPGS
;
A
#
# COMPACT_ATOMS: atom_id res chain seq x y z
N MET A 1 30.17 -3.62 -27.59
CA MET A 1 30.88 -4.17 -28.77
C MET A 1 30.35 -5.56 -29.06
N ARG A 2 30.25 -5.94 -30.34
CA ARG A 2 29.54 -7.11 -30.89
C ARG A 2 30.41 -8.39 -30.97
N TRP A 3 29.71 -9.51 -31.25
CA TRP A 3 30.12 -10.83 -31.81
C TRP A 3 30.68 -11.84 -30.78
N GLY A 4 30.40 -13.14 -30.85
CA GLY A 4 29.74 -13.97 -31.88
C GLY A 4 29.81 -15.46 -31.49
N CYS A 5 29.01 -16.26 -32.18
CA CYS A 5 28.70 -17.68 -31.99
C CYS A 5 29.89 -18.65 -31.91
N HIS A 6 29.72 -19.80 -31.23
CA HIS A 6 29.72 -21.16 -31.82
C HIS A 6 29.64 -22.25 -30.74
N LEU A 7 28.63 -23.13 -30.87
CA LEU A 7 28.61 -24.49 -30.31
C LEU A 7 29.44 -25.43 -31.22
N PRO A 8 30.00 -26.53 -30.68
CA PRO A 8 29.42 -27.83 -31.02
C PRO A 8 29.33 -28.84 -29.85
N ARG A 9 28.70 -29.99 -30.19
CA ARG A 9 28.04 -31.05 -29.41
C ARG A 9 28.95 -32.10 -28.72
N ALA A 10 28.31 -32.78 -27.74
CA ALA A 10 28.48 -34.19 -27.27
C ALA A 10 29.81 -34.55 -26.55
N SER A 11 29.92 -35.42 -25.54
CA SER A 11 29.04 -36.40 -24.85
C SER A 11 29.79 -36.95 -23.60
N TRP A 12 29.06 -37.11 -22.48
CA TRP A 12 29.18 -38.16 -21.44
C TRP A 12 30.40 -38.21 -20.46
N SER A 13 30.16 -37.70 -19.24
CA SER A 13 30.43 -38.19 -17.84
C SER A 13 31.46 -39.32 -17.54
N PRO A 14 31.94 -39.52 -16.28
CA PRO A 14 31.85 -38.72 -15.03
C PRO A 14 33.19 -38.60 -14.23
N GLY A 15 33.29 -37.64 -13.27
CA GLY A 15 34.17 -37.82 -12.09
C GLY A 15 35.09 -36.66 -11.66
N LEU A 16 34.58 -35.87 -10.71
CA LEU A 16 35.25 -35.19 -9.56
C LEU A 16 36.20 -33.98 -9.73
N ARG A 17 35.78 -32.91 -9.02
CA ARG A 17 36.53 -31.80 -8.37
C ARG A 17 37.02 -30.69 -9.32
N ARG A 18 36.81 -29.39 -9.07
CA ARG A 18 36.61 -28.62 -7.83
C ARG A 18 36.07 -27.21 -8.20
N ILE A 19 35.23 -26.67 -7.31
CA ILE A 19 35.13 -25.26 -6.87
C ILE A 19 34.85 -24.20 -7.94
N LEU A 20 33.59 -23.74 -7.97
CA LEU A 20 33.19 -22.34 -7.95
C LEU A 20 31.80 -22.27 -7.32
N GLN A 21 31.70 -21.58 -6.18
CA GLN A 21 30.44 -21.28 -5.48
C GLN A 21 29.54 -20.44 -6.40
N PRO A 22 28.23 -20.75 -6.52
CA PRO A 22 27.24 -19.72 -6.76
C PRO A 22 26.79 -19.13 -5.42
N ALA A 23 26.59 -17.81 -5.43
CA ALA A 23 26.06 -17.04 -4.32
C ALA A 23 24.75 -17.65 -3.78
N ASP A 24 24.69 -17.74 -2.45
CA ASP A 24 23.57 -18.25 -1.66
C ASP A 24 22.32 -17.37 -1.84
N GLU A 25 21.48 -17.70 -2.81
CA GLU A 25 20.08 -17.26 -2.87
C GLU A 25 19.17 -18.42 -2.42
N ARG A 26 19.17 -18.71 -1.11
CA ARG A 26 18.06 -19.43 -0.47
C ARG A 26 17.38 -18.52 0.54
N ILE A 27 16.42 -17.76 0.03
CA ILE A 27 15.51 -16.94 0.82
C ILE A 27 14.44 -17.86 1.44
N PRO A 28 14.30 -17.97 2.78
CA PRO A 28 13.26 -18.80 3.38
C PRO A 28 11.90 -18.06 3.41
N PHE A 29 11.21 -18.05 2.28
CA PHE A 29 9.84 -17.53 2.15
C PHE A 29 8.86 -18.34 3.00
N LEU A 30 8.10 -17.67 3.88
CA LEU A 30 6.75 -17.98 4.41
C LEU A 30 6.60 -17.42 5.85
N ILE A 31 5.44 -16.85 6.19
CA ILE A 31 4.97 -16.92 7.58
C ILE A 31 4.58 -18.36 7.78
N HIS A 32 5.55 -19.19 8.12
CA HIS A 32 5.29 -20.53 8.57
C HIS A 32 5.94 -20.69 9.93
N TRP A 33 5.26 -21.43 10.80
CA TRP A 33 5.89 -22.12 11.91
C TRP A 33 6.77 -23.30 11.41
N SER A 34 7.14 -23.35 10.12
CA SER A 34 7.70 -24.52 9.45
C SER A 34 9.07 -24.89 9.99
N TRP A 35 9.18 -26.19 10.25
CA TRP A 35 10.36 -26.94 10.64
C TRP A 35 11.54 -26.80 9.65
N PRO A 36 12.79 -26.56 10.10
CA PRO A 36 13.98 -26.76 9.26
C PRO A 36 14.34 -28.25 9.19
N LEU A 37 13.67 -29.03 8.34
CA LEU A 37 14.01 -30.45 8.14
C LEU A 37 15.12 -30.48 7.09
N LYS A 38 16.36 -30.25 7.50
CA LYS A 38 17.57 -30.76 6.82
C LYS A 38 18.79 -30.55 7.70
N GLY A 39 19.39 -31.68 8.09
CA GLY A 39 20.56 -31.72 8.96
C GLY A 39 21.82 -31.21 8.28
N GLU A 40 22.55 -30.39 9.00
CA GLU A 40 24.00 -30.31 8.87
C GLU A 40 24.61 -30.87 10.16
N ARG A 41 25.56 -31.79 9.99
CA ARG A 41 26.29 -32.44 11.07
C ARG A 41 27.15 -31.39 11.80
N PRO A 42 27.21 -31.37 13.14
CA PRO A 42 28.18 -30.53 13.83
C PRO A 42 29.58 -31.15 13.70
N LEU A 43 30.48 -30.45 13.01
CA LEU A 43 31.91 -30.67 13.06
C LEU A 43 32.47 -29.95 14.30
N GLY A 44 33.12 -30.71 15.19
CA GLY A 44 34.09 -30.17 16.16
C GLY A 44 33.86 -30.58 17.61
N SER A 45 34.70 -31.50 18.10
CA SER A 45 34.88 -31.87 19.51
C SER A 45 35.70 -30.83 20.30
N PRO A 46 35.64 -30.83 21.65
CA PRO A 46 35.96 -29.69 22.50
C PRO A 46 37.42 -29.64 22.98
N ARG A 47 37.90 -28.45 23.39
CA ARG A 47 39.11 -28.28 24.23
C ARG A 47 38.75 -27.72 25.61
N ALA A 48 38.76 -28.63 26.59
CA ALA A 48 39.43 -28.59 27.90
C ALA A 48 39.63 -27.27 28.70
N PHE A 49 39.06 -27.30 29.92
CA PHE A 49 39.58 -26.90 31.25
C PHE A 49 39.81 -25.42 31.61
N ILE A 50 39.29 -24.96 32.77
CA ILE A 50 39.92 -25.00 34.11
C ILE A 50 38.88 -24.70 35.23
N ARG A 51 39.02 -25.42 36.35
CA ARG A 51 38.26 -25.30 37.63
C ARG A 51 38.77 -24.11 38.48
N HIS A 52 37.90 -23.59 39.36
CA HIS A 52 38.33 -23.19 40.71
C HIS A 52 37.28 -23.54 41.78
N ASN A 53 37.76 -24.16 42.87
CA ASN A 53 37.06 -24.58 44.09
C ASN A 53 36.86 -23.42 45.08
N GLY A 54 35.87 -23.53 45.98
CA GLY A 54 35.80 -22.69 47.20
C GLY A 54 34.55 -22.85 48.10
N SER A 55 34.44 -23.99 48.79
CA SER A 55 33.93 -24.24 50.16
C SER A 55 32.83 -23.41 50.87
N SER A 56 31.83 -24.14 51.43
CA SER A 56 31.49 -24.23 52.88
C SER A 56 30.33 -23.42 53.52
N VAL A 57 29.21 -24.13 53.74
CA VAL A 57 28.37 -24.32 54.97
C VAL A 57 27.76 -23.13 55.75
N GLY A 58 26.43 -23.18 55.91
CA GLY A 58 25.66 -22.59 57.02
C GLY A 58 24.18 -23.03 57.01
N ASN A 59 23.76 -23.80 58.02
CA ASN A 59 22.42 -24.39 58.21
C ASN A 59 21.48 -23.49 59.06
N GLY A 60 20.17 -23.49 58.77
CA GLY A 60 19.09 -23.03 59.67
C GLY A 60 17.70 -22.95 58.98
N PRO A 61 16.55 -23.23 59.63
CA PRO A 61 15.48 -24.03 59.02
C PRO A 61 14.17 -23.30 58.58
N SER A 62 13.61 -23.84 57.50
CA SER A 62 12.19 -24.05 57.11
C SER A 62 11.09 -22.99 57.36
N SER A 63 10.50 -22.52 56.25
CA SER A 63 9.03 -22.51 56.05
C SER A 63 8.67 -22.69 54.56
N GLY A 64 7.71 -23.59 54.26
CA GLY A 64 6.99 -23.67 52.97
C GLY A 64 7.75 -24.04 51.68
N ARG A 65 8.29 -25.26 51.55
CA ARG A 65 8.86 -25.76 50.28
C ARG A 65 7.75 -26.07 49.25
N HIS A 66 7.48 -25.15 48.31
CA HIS A 66 6.99 -25.52 46.98
C HIS A 66 8.17 -26.09 46.17
N GLY A 67 8.28 -27.43 46.11
CA GLY A 67 9.37 -28.07 45.37
C GLY A 67 9.22 -27.87 43.86
N GLN A 68 10.19 -27.20 43.23
CA GLN A 68 10.38 -27.20 41.77
C GLN A 68 10.84 -28.59 41.33
N LEU A 69 10.17 -29.18 40.31
CA LEU A 69 10.43 -30.55 39.86
C LEU A 69 11.78 -30.68 39.12
N PHE A 70 12.19 -29.65 38.38
CA PHE A 70 13.40 -29.65 37.53
C PHE A 70 14.66 -29.13 38.24
N ARG A 71 14.94 -29.59 39.47
CA ARG A 71 16.04 -29.05 40.31
C ARG A 71 17.45 -29.53 39.94
N GLY A 72 17.58 -30.55 39.10
CA GLY A 72 18.89 -31.03 38.63
C GLY A 72 19.55 -30.00 37.70
N ILE A 73 20.86 -29.77 37.86
CA ILE A 73 21.61 -28.74 37.11
C ILE A 73 21.36 -28.86 35.59
N ALA A 74 21.43 -30.09 35.05
CA ALA A 74 21.17 -30.37 33.63
C ALA A 74 19.72 -30.06 33.21
N ALA A 75 18.73 -30.45 34.02
CA ALA A 75 17.32 -30.20 33.73
C ALA A 75 16.95 -28.71 33.77
N SER A 76 17.52 -27.96 34.73
CA SER A 76 17.36 -26.51 34.82
C SER A 76 18.01 -25.80 33.62
N GLU A 77 19.19 -26.25 33.19
CA GLU A 77 19.89 -25.67 32.04
C GLU A 77 19.14 -25.97 30.73
N ALA A 78 18.66 -27.19 30.54
CA ALA A 78 17.80 -27.58 29.42
C ALA A 78 16.53 -26.74 29.33
N LEU A 79 15.87 -26.49 30.46
CA LEU A 79 14.66 -25.66 30.53
C LEU A 79 14.96 -24.18 30.20
N GLN A 80 16.08 -23.64 30.68
CA GLN A 80 16.51 -22.29 30.32
C GLN A 80 16.85 -22.16 28.84
N ARG A 81 17.55 -23.13 28.24
CA ARG A 81 17.80 -23.16 26.80
C ARG A 81 16.50 -23.23 25.99
N HIS A 82 15.53 -24.04 26.43
CA HIS A 82 14.20 -24.11 25.80
C HIS A 82 13.48 -22.76 25.87
N ARG A 83 13.46 -22.11 27.03
CA ARG A 83 12.90 -20.75 27.19
C ARG A 83 13.58 -19.73 26.29
N HIS A 84 14.91 -19.75 26.20
CA HIS A 84 15.66 -18.84 25.34
C HIS A 84 15.33 -19.05 23.87
N ASN A 85 15.30 -20.30 23.40
CA ASN A 85 14.97 -20.63 22.01
C ASN A 85 13.53 -20.22 21.65
N LEU A 86 12.58 -20.45 22.57
CA LEU A 86 11.20 -20.00 22.39
C LEU A 86 11.11 -18.47 22.38
N ALA A 87 11.79 -17.76 23.28
CA ALA A 87 11.82 -16.31 23.29
C ALA A 87 12.40 -15.74 21.98
N GLU A 88 13.50 -16.30 21.49
CA GLU A 88 14.11 -15.89 20.21
C GLU A 88 13.18 -16.17 19.02
N TRP A 89 12.49 -17.32 19.02
CA TRP A 89 11.58 -17.67 17.93
C TRP A 89 10.32 -16.81 17.94
N PHE A 90 9.66 -16.67 19.10
CA PHE A 90 8.37 -16.02 19.23
C PHE A 90 8.46 -14.48 19.30
N SER A 91 9.64 -13.91 19.55
CA SER A 91 9.89 -12.47 19.42
C SER A 91 10.06 -12.01 17.96
N ARG A 92 10.34 -12.94 17.04
CA ARG A 92 10.48 -12.62 15.60
C ARG A 92 9.10 -12.39 14.98
N LEU A 93 8.95 -11.23 14.35
CA LEU A 93 7.74 -10.86 13.63
C LEU A 93 7.61 -11.57 12.27
N PRO A 94 6.38 -11.80 11.79
CA PRO A 94 6.12 -12.17 10.40
C PRO A 94 6.85 -11.27 9.40
N ARG A 95 7.27 -11.80 8.25
CA ARG A 95 8.03 -11.01 7.24
C ARG A 95 7.21 -9.81 6.74
N GLU A 96 5.92 -10.04 6.62
CA GLU A 96 4.88 -9.14 6.14
C GLU A 96 4.69 -8.01 7.12
N GLU A 97 4.90 -8.23 8.41
CA GLU A 97 4.83 -7.16 9.41
C GLU A 97 6.17 -6.41 9.55
N ARG A 98 7.30 -7.12 9.37
CA ARG A 98 8.65 -6.52 9.43
C ARG A 98 8.92 -5.48 8.34
N GLN A 99 8.26 -5.62 7.20
CA GLN A 99 8.49 -4.73 6.07
C GLN A 99 7.85 -3.33 6.31
N PHE A 100 6.90 -3.21 7.24
CA PHE A 100 6.11 -1.98 7.44
C PHE A 100 6.53 -1.12 8.65
N GLY A 101 7.77 -1.24 9.15
CA GLY A 101 8.29 -0.37 10.22
C GLY A 101 9.41 -1.00 11.06
N PRO A 102 9.96 -0.27 12.04
CA PRO A 102 10.98 -0.81 12.95
C PRO A 102 10.44 -2.07 13.64
N THR A 103 11.32 -3.06 13.83
CA THR A 103 10.97 -4.33 14.49
C THR A 103 10.37 -4.03 15.86
N PHE A 104 9.04 -4.14 15.99
CA PHE A 104 8.34 -3.86 17.24
C PHE A 104 8.40 -5.08 18.15
N ALA A 105 8.74 -4.86 19.42
CA ALA A 105 8.68 -5.91 20.42
C ALA A 105 7.22 -6.17 20.77
N LEU A 106 6.79 -7.44 20.70
CA LEU A 106 5.42 -7.79 21.10
C LEU A 106 5.15 -7.40 22.57
N ASP A 107 6.18 -7.35 23.42
CA ASP A 107 6.07 -6.90 24.81
C ASP A 107 5.65 -5.43 24.98
N THR A 108 5.96 -4.54 24.03
CA THR A 108 5.69 -3.10 24.17
C THR A 108 4.43 -2.64 23.45
N VAL A 109 3.93 -3.42 22.48
CA VAL A 109 2.82 -3.02 21.60
C VAL A 109 1.59 -3.95 21.75
N HIS A 110 1.69 -5.03 22.52
CA HIS A 110 0.55 -5.92 22.72
C HIS A 110 -0.55 -5.26 23.56
N VAL A 111 -1.78 -5.28 23.02
CA VAL A 111 -3.01 -4.99 23.74
C VAL A 111 -3.74 -6.31 23.91
N ASP A 112 -4.03 -6.68 25.15
CA ASP A 112 -4.75 -7.91 25.47
C ASP A 112 -6.17 -7.83 24.86
N PRO A 113 -6.58 -8.77 24.00
CA PRO A 113 -7.94 -8.78 23.49
C PRO A 113 -8.92 -9.20 24.59
N VAL A 114 -10.18 -8.79 24.43
CA VAL A 114 -11.24 -9.22 25.35
C VAL A 114 -11.54 -10.71 25.12
N ILE A 115 -11.49 -11.50 26.18
CA ILE A 115 -11.86 -12.92 26.16
C ILE A 115 -13.16 -13.09 26.96
N ARG A 116 -14.20 -13.61 26.32
CA ARG A 116 -15.49 -13.87 26.96
C ARG A 116 -15.68 -15.37 27.18
N GLU A 117 -16.09 -15.79 28.38
CA GLU A 117 -16.46 -17.19 28.60
C GLU A 117 -17.71 -17.52 27.79
N SER A 118 -17.74 -18.72 27.21
CA SER A 118 -18.85 -19.14 26.36
C SER A 118 -19.35 -20.51 26.78
N THR A 119 -20.67 -20.72 26.67
CA THR A 119 -21.30 -22.01 26.97
C THR A 119 -21.34 -22.91 25.74
N PRO A 120 -21.37 -24.24 25.89
CA PRO A 120 -21.51 -25.16 24.76
C PRO A 120 -22.74 -24.92 23.89
N ASP A 121 -23.82 -24.38 24.47
CA ASP A 121 -25.09 -24.12 23.79
C ASP A 121 -25.05 -22.84 22.93
N GLU A 122 -24.27 -21.82 23.33
CA GLU A 122 -24.00 -20.63 22.51
C GLU A 122 -23.21 -20.97 21.23
N LEU A 123 -22.45 -22.07 21.23
CA LEU A 123 -21.62 -22.52 20.09
C LEU A 123 -22.44 -23.10 18.91
N LEU A 124 -23.72 -23.43 19.15
CA LEU A 124 -24.60 -24.13 18.20
C LEU A 124 -25.68 -23.21 17.58
N ARG A 125 -25.78 -21.93 17.97
CA ARG A 125 -26.81 -21.02 17.42
C ARG A 125 -26.56 -20.70 15.94
N PRO A 126 -27.56 -20.86 15.05
CA PRO A 126 -27.47 -20.43 13.65
C PRO A 126 -27.34 -18.91 13.49
N LEU A 127 -26.60 -18.48 12.46
CA LEU A 127 -26.18 -17.09 12.22
C LEU A 127 -27.32 -16.07 12.06
N ALA A 128 -28.55 -16.51 11.74
CA ALA A 128 -29.69 -15.62 11.49
C ALA A 128 -30.08 -14.77 12.71
N GLU A 129 -29.80 -15.26 13.93
CA GLU A 129 -30.10 -14.53 15.17
C GLU A 129 -28.96 -13.59 15.61
N LEU A 130 -27.71 -13.87 15.21
CA LEU A 130 -26.53 -13.08 15.59
C LEU A 130 -26.27 -11.87 14.67
N ALA A 131 -26.95 -11.77 13.54
CA ALA A 131 -26.85 -10.63 12.62
C ALA A 131 -27.71 -9.43 13.05
N LEU A 132 -28.67 -9.62 13.96
CA LEU A 132 -29.69 -8.63 14.32
C LEU A 132 -29.53 -7.97 15.70
N GLU A 133 -28.62 -8.45 16.56
CA GLU A 133 -28.41 -7.81 17.86
C GLU A 133 -27.31 -6.74 17.81
N HIS A 134 -27.72 -5.51 17.55
CA HIS A 134 -27.08 -4.30 18.10
C HIS A 134 -27.44 -4.13 19.59
N GLN A 135 -27.45 -5.21 20.38
CA GLN A 135 -27.60 -5.07 21.83
C GLN A 135 -26.23 -5.07 22.50
N PRO A 136 -25.94 -4.10 23.39
CA PRO A 136 -24.85 -4.28 24.34
C PRO A 136 -25.12 -5.58 25.10
N PRO A 137 -24.11 -6.43 25.33
CA PRO A 137 -24.32 -7.76 25.89
C PRO A 137 -25.13 -7.64 27.18
N SER A 138 -26.28 -8.33 27.23
CA SER A 138 -27.03 -8.56 28.46
C SER A 138 -26.05 -9.06 29.52
N ALA A 139 -25.97 -8.35 30.67
CA ALA A 139 -25.11 -8.61 31.84
C ALA A 139 -24.35 -9.95 31.82
N GLY A 140 -23.28 -10.02 31.02
CA GLY A 140 -22.43 -11.19 30.89
C GLY A 140 -21.45 -11.29 32.04
N LEU A 141 -20.90 -12.48 32.28
CA LEU A 141 -19.76 -12.66 33.18
C LEU A 141 -18.61 -11.71 32.77
N PRO A 142 -17.81 -11.22 33.74
CA PRO A 142 -16.69 -10.34 33.45
C PRO A 142 -15.70 -10.99 32.47
N PRO A 143 -15.01 -10.20 31.63
CA PRO A 143 -14.03 -10.73 30.70
C PRO A 143 -12.90 -11.47 31.43
N LEU A 144 -12.47 -12.60 30.87
CA LEU A 144 -11.40 -13.44 31.41
C LEU A 144 -10.04 -12.86 31.03
N ALA A 145 -9.17 -12.68 32.02
CA ALA A 145 -7.76 -12.43 31.76
C ALA A 145 -7.05 -13.73 31.33
N LEU A 146 -5.96 -13.61 30.56
CA LEU A 146 -5.11 -14.74 30.17
C LEU A 146 -4.62 -15.58 31.37
N SER A 147 -4.32 -14.91 32.49
CA SER A 147 -3.89 -15.55 33.74
C SER A 147 -4.98 -16.41 34.39
N GLN A 148 -6.26 -16.13 34.10
CA GLN A 148 -7.42 -16.77 34.73
C GLN A 148 -7.94 -17.96 33.93
N LEU A 149 -7.39 -18.24 32.74
CA LEU A 149 -7.92 -19.27 31.83
C LEU A 149 -8.01 -20.67 32.45
N PHE A 150 -7.11 -21.00 33.38
CA PHE A 150 -7.06 -22.30 34.06
C PHE A 150 -7.55 -22.26 35.52
N ASP A 151 -8.08 -21.12 35.96
CA ASP A 151 -8.70 -21.02 37.28
C ASP A 151 -9.91 -21.95 37.37
N PRO A 152 -10.26 -22.45 38.58
CA PRO A 152 -11.41 -23.30 38.76
C PRO A 152 -12.68 -22.70 38.13
N ASP A 153 -13.55 -23.55 37.60
CA ASP A 153 -14.84 -23.09 37.08
C ASP A 153 -15.75 -22.58 38.23
N ALA A 154 -16.89 -21.99 37.89
CA ALA A 154 -17.85 -21.48 38.88
C ALA A 154 -18.34 -22.57 39.87
N CYS A 155 -18.19 -23.85 39.52
CA CYS A 155 -18.51 -25.01 40.35
C CYS A 155 -17.31 -25.50 41.20
N GLY A 156 -16.17 -24.81 41.16
CA GLY A 156 -14.94 -25.17 41.85
C GLY A 156 -14.19 -26.34 41.21
N ARG A 157 -14.59 -26.81 40.02
CA ARG A 157 -13.91 -27.89 39.31
C ARG A 157 -12.67 -27.36 38.62
N ARG A 158 -11.62 -28.17 38.63
CA ARG A 158 -10.36 -27.86 37.99
C ARG A 158 -10.50 -27.84 36.47
N VAL A 159 -10.08 -26.75 35.83
CA VAL A 159 -10.03 -26.64 34.37
C VAL A 159 -8.67 -27.13 33.86
N GLN A 160 -8.66 -28.20 33.04
CA GLN A 160 -7.44 -28.77 32.46
C GLN A 160 -7.36 -28.65 30.94
N THR A 161 -8.47 -28.40 30.27
CA THR A 161 -8.53 -28.21 28.82
C THR A 161 -9.34 -26.95 28.54
N VAL A 162 -8.69 -25.96 27.92
CA VAL A 162 -9.30 -24.69 27.51
C VAL A 162 -9.31 -24.64 26.00
N VAL A 163 -10.45 -24.31 25.40
CA VAL A 163 -10.58 -24.07 23.97
C VAL A 163 -10.88 -22.59 23.75
N LEU A 164 -9.91 -21.87 23.20
CA LEU A 164 -10.11 -20.50 22.74
C LEU A 164 -10.46 -20.49 21.25
N TYR A 165 -11.44 -19.68 20.87
CA TYR A 165 -11.84 -19.56 19.47
C TYR A 165 -12.12 -18.12 19.06
N GLY A 166 -12.12 -17.88 17.76
CA GLY A 166 -12.45 -16.56 17.21
C GLY A 166 -12.40 -16.55 15.68
N THR A 167 -13.10 -15.60 15.07
CA THR A 167 -13.15 -15.43 13.60
C THR A 167 -11.80 -14.97 13.03
N VAL A 168 -11.73 -14.85 11.70
CA VAL A 168 -10.53 -14.34 11.02
C VAL A 168 -10.20 -12.92 11.53
N GLY A 169 -8.92 -12.66 11.82
CA GLY A 169 -8.44 -11.34 12.23
C GLY A 169 -8.53 -10.97 13.71
N THR A 170 -9.13 -11.82 14.57
CA THR A 170 -9.31 -11.51 16.01
C THR A 170 -8.04 -11.59 16.87
N GLY A 171 -6.89 -11.97 16.32
CA GLY A 171 -5.60 -11.98 17.04
C GLY A 171 -5.22 -13.28 17.74
N LYS A 172 -5.88 -14.41 17.43
CA LYS A 172 -5.57 -15.74 18.04
C LYS A 172 -4.08 -16.10 18.07
N SER A 173 -3.38 -15.96 16.95
CA SER A 173 -1.94 -16.27 16.85
C SER A 173 -1.09 -15.30 17.66
N THR A 174 -1.47 -14.02 17.70
CA THR A 174 -0.80 -12.98 18.50
C THR A 174 -0.94 -13.26 19.99
N LEU A 175 -2.12 -13.73 20.42
CA LEU A 175 -2.39 -14.14 21.80
C LEU A 175 -1.50 -15.32 22.22
N VAL A 176 -1.41 -16.36 21.39
CA VAL A 176 -0.51 -17.51 21.64
C VAL A 176 0.94 -17.05 21.72
N ARG A 177 1.37 -16.16 20.83
CA ARG A 177 2.74 -15.61 20.85
C ARG A 177 3.03 -14.89 22.16
N LYS A 178 2.13 -14.00 22.57
CA LYS A 178 2.26 -13.25 23.83
C LYS A 178 2.33 -14.19 25.03
N MET A 179 1.47 -15.20 25.07
CA MET A 179 1.45 -16.18 26.16
C MET A 179 2.76 -16.98 26.24
N VAL A 180 3.32 -17.42 25.10
CA VAL A 180 4.62 -18.13 25.09
C VAL A 180 5.75 -17.21 25.57
N LEU A 181 5.77 -15.94 25.13
CA LEU A 181 6.76 -14.96 25.59
C LEU A 181 6.63 -14.65 27.09
N ASP A 182 5.41 -14.46 27.58
CA ASP A 182 5.14 -14.24 29.01
C ASP A 182 5.67 -15.41 29.85
N TRP A 183 5.50 -16.65 29.39
CA TRP A 183 6.09 -17.81 30.05
C TRP A 183 7.63 -17.79 30.01
N CYS A 184 8.22 -17.44 28.87
CA CYS A 184 9.69 -17.33 28.74
C CYS A 184 10.27 -16.27 29.70
N TYR A 185 9.57 -15.16 29.88
CA TYR A 185 9.94 -14.07 30.80
C TYR A 185 9.48 -14.28 32.25
N GLY A 186 8.85 -15.41 32.57
CA GLY A 186 8.44 -15.77 33.93
C GLY A 186 7.16 -15.07 34.43
N ARG A 187 6.38 -14.44 33.54
CA ARG A 187 5.08 -13.81 33.85
C ARG A 187 3.92 -14.81 33.94
N LEU A 188 4.14 -16.08 33.55
CA LEU A 188 3.20 -17.20 33.74
C LEU A 188 3.79 -18.26 34.69
N PRO A 189 3.85 -17.99 36.01
CA PRO A 189 4.51 -18.87 36.97
C PRO A 189 3.75 -20.18 37.26
N ALA A 190 2.47 -20.28 36.86
CA ALA A 190 1.63 -21.46 37.08
C ALA A 190 2.16 -22.72 36.37
N PHE A 191 2.99 -22.56 35.33
CA PHE A 191 3.50 -23.67 34.52
C PHE A 191 5.05 -23.72 34.55
N GLU A 192 5.61 -24.88 34.90
CA GLU A 192 7.05 -25.11 34.88
C GLU A 192 7.55 -25.40 33.45
N LEU A 193 6.74 -26.08 32.64
CA LEU A 193 7.07 -26.47 31.26
C LEU A 193 5.92 -26.13 30.30
N LEU A 194 6.23 -25.40 29.23
CA LEU A 194 5.30 -25.06 28.15
C LEU A 194 5.81 -25.64 26.82
N ILE A 195 4.95 -26.40 26.14
CA ILE A 195 5.25 -27.03 24.85
C ILE A 195 4.20 -26.59 23.81
N PRO A 196 4.55 -25.66 22.91
CA PRO A 196 3.65 -25.28 21.83
C PRO A 196 3.72 -26.26 20.66
N PHE A 197 2.59 -26.54 20.02
CA PHE A 197 2.47 -27.30 18.78
C PHE A 197 1.61 -26.53 17.78
N SER A 198 2.10 -26.41 16.55
CA SER A 198 1.28 -26.00 15.40
C SER A 198 0.57 -27.23 14.86
N CYS A 199 -0.76 -27.20 14.83
CA CYS A 199 -1.56 -28.28 14.27
C CYS A 199 -1.35 -28.44 12.75
N GLU A 200 -0.99 -27.36 12.05
CA GLU A 200 -0.58 -27.39 10.64
C GLU A 200 0.71 -28.20 10.46
N ASP A 201 1.74 -27.93 11.29
CA ASP A 201 3.00 -28.66 11.24
C ASP A 201 2.77 -30.15 11.54
N LEU A 202 1.94 -30.46 12.54
CA LEU A 202 1.59 -31.85 12.88
C LEU A 202 0.86 -32.57 11.73
N SER A 203 -0.04 -31.88 11.03
CA SER A 203 -0.71 -32.46 9.87
C SER A 203 0.25 -32.70 8.70
N SER A 204 1.29 -31.87 8.55
CA SER A 204 2.29 -32.00 7.48
C SER A 204 3.21 -33.22 7.63
N LEU A 205 3.36 -33.75 8.85
CA LEU A 205 4.15 -34.95 9.13
C LEU A 205 3.50 -36.24 8.57
N GLY A 206 2.24 -36.16 8.13
CA GLY A 206 1.48 -37.30 7.63
C GLY A 206 1.16 -38.34 8.72
N PRO A 207 0.70 -39.54 8.33
CA PRO A 207 0.33 -40.60 9.27
C PRO A 207 1.54 -41.38 9.80
N ALA A 208 2.77 -40.94 9.52
CA ALA A 208 3.97 -41.64 9.95
C ALA A 208 4.01 -41.72 11.49
N PRO A 209 4.16 -42.93 12.06
CA PRO A 209 4.10 -43.09 13.50
C PRO A 209 5.33 -42.45 14.16
N ALA A 210 5.08 -41.55 15.09
CA ALA A 210 6.09 -40.95 15.95
C ALA A 210 5.55 -40.98 17.39
N SER A 211 6.40 -41.09 18.39
CA SER A 211 5.94 -40.97 19.78
C SER A 211 5.87 -39.50 20.22
N LEU A 212 5.10 -39.20 21.28
CA LEU A 212 5.05 -37.84 21.82
C LEU A 212 6.45 -37.36 22.23
N CYS A 213 7.22 -38.23 22.88
CA CYS A 213 8.61 -37.95 23.25
C CYS A 213 9.48 -37.67 22.01
N GLN A 214 9.30 -38.41 20.90
CA GLN A 214 10.01 -38.16 19.65
C GLN A 214 9.62 -36.80 19.03
N LEU A 215 8.32 -36.47 18.99
CA LEU A 215 7.86 -35.17 18.47
C LEU A 215 8.46 -34.00 19.26
N VAL A 216 8.46 -34.10 20.60
CA VAL A 216 9.07 -33.09 21.48
C VAL A 216 10.59 -33.05 21.30
N ALA A 217 11.27 -34.20 21.29
CA ALA A 217 12.73 -34.31 21.14
C ALA A 217 13.25 -33.74 19.83
N GLN A 218 12.50 -33.97 18.75
CA GLN A 218 12.87 -33.54 17.41
C GLN A 218 12.64 -32.04 17.23
N ARG A 219 11.58 -31.49 17.83
CA ARG A 219 11.23 -30.07 17.72
C ARG A 219 11.99 -29.19 18.72
N TYR A 220 12.16 -29.67 19.93
CA TYR A 220 12.75 -28.97 21.06
C TYR A 220 13.94 -29.76 21.58
N THR A 221 15.05 -29.72 20.84
CA THR A 221 16.29 -30.45 21.15
C THR A 221 16.73 -30.34 22.62
N PRO A 222 16.65 -29.16 23.29
CA PRO A 222 17.00 -29.05 24.71
C PRO A 222 16.15 -29.93 25.62
N LEU A 223 14.90 -30.22 25.25
CA LEU A 223 13.98 -30.98 26.10
C LEU A 223 14.29 -32.48 26.16
N LYS A 224 15.18 -33.01 25.31
CA LYS A 224 15.57 -34.43 25.30
C LYS A 224 16.02 -34.94 26.67
N GLU A 225 16.72 -34.10 27.43
CA GLU A 225 17.26 -34.44 28.76
C GLU A 225 16.19 -34.49 29.85
N ILE A 226 15.01 -33.89 29.62
CA ILE A 226 13.94 -33.79 30.61
C ILE A 226 12.67 -34.58 30.24
N LEU A 227 12.64 -35.26 29.09
CA LEU A 227 11.53 -36.12 28.67
C LEU A 227 11.10 -37.13 29.75
N PRO A 228 12.01 -37.82 30.47
CA PRO A 228 11.61 -38.77 31.52
C PRO A 228 10.87 -38.11 32.69
N LEU A 229 11.05 -36.80 32.87
CA LEU A 229 10.42 -36.00 33.94
C LEU A 229 9.12 -35.32 33.48
N MET A 230 8.74 -35.40 32.20
CA MET A 230 7.52 -34.77 31.70
C MET A 230 6.26 -35.30 32.39
N ALA A 231 6.18 -36.61 32.61
CA ALA A 231 5.04 -37.20 33.33
C ALA A 231 4.96 -36.73 34.79
N ALA A 232 6.11 -36.43 35.41
CA ALA A 232 6.19 -35.96 36.78
C ALA A 232 5.81 -34.47 36.94
N ALA A 233 5.85 -33.69 35.86
CA ALA A 233 5.42 -32.28 35.85
C ALA A 233 3.92 -32.12 36.12
N GLY A 234 3.12 -33.16 35.83
CA GLY A 234 1.68 -33.20 36.06
C GLY A 234 0.99 -31.95 35.54
N SER A 235 0.26 -31.28 36.43
CA SER A 235 -0.46 -30.04 36.10
C SER A 235 0.36 -28.78 35.85
N ARG A 236 1.67 -28.80 36.11
CA ARG A 236 2.60 -27.71 35.79
C ARG A 236 3.10 -27.79 34.34
N LEU A 237 2.64 -28.78 33.57
CA LEU A 237 2.88 -28.93 32.13
C LEU A 237 1.71 -28.32 31.34
N LEU A 238 2.02 -27.43 30.40
CA LEU A 238 1.06 -26.84 29.46
C LEU A 238 1.42 -27.22 28.02
N PHE A 239 0.50 -27.89 27.34
CA PHE A 239 0.51 -28.02 25.88
C PHE A 239 -0.32 -26.90 25.24
N VAL A 240 0.23 -26.23 24.23
CA VAL A 240 -0.49 -25.21 23.46
C VAL A 240 -0.67 -25.70 22.04
N LEU A 241 -1.91 -26.03 21.66
CA LEU A 241 -2.28 -26.52 20.34
C LEU A 241 -2.84 -25.36 19.50
N HIS A 242 -2.06 -24.89 18.54
CA HIS A 242 -2.43 -23.75 17.70
C HIS A 242 -3.00 -24.16 16.34
N GLY A 243 -4.22 -23.70 16.03
CA GLY A 243 -4.85 -23.88 14.71
C GLY A 243 -5.46 -25.26 14.51
N LEU A 244 -6.33 -25.71 15.42
CA LEU A 244 -6.92 -27.06 15.37
C LEU A 244 -7.61 -27.40 14.04
N GLU A 245 -8.10 -26.39 13.31
CA GLU A 245 -8.73 -26.53 12.00
C GLU A 245 -7.85 -27.26 10.96
N HIS A 246 -6.53 -27.28 11.14
CA HIS A 246 -5.61 -27.99 10.25
C HIS A 246 -5.45 -29.48 10.58
N LEU A 247 -5.99 -29.96 11.69
CA LEU A 247 -5.83 -31.34 12.14
C LEU A 247 -7.17 -32.08 12.10
N ASN A 248 -7.22 -33.19 11.35
CA ASN A 248 -8.38 -34.06 11.32
C ASN A 248 -8.35 -35.00 12.54
N LEU A 249 -9.33 -34.86 13.43
CA LEU A 249 -9.43 -35.61 14.67
C LEU A 249 -10.64 -36.54 14.65
N ASN A 250 -10.40 -37.85 14.71
CA ASN A 250 -11.45 -38.85 14.83
C ASN A 250 -11.49 -39.47 16.22
N PHE A 251 -12.42 -39.03 17.06
CA PHE A 251 -12.57 -39.50 18.43
C PHE A 251 -13.22 -40.89 18.56
N SER A 252 -13.56 -41.57 17.45
CA SER A 252 -14.01 -42.95 17.49
C SER A 252 -12.92 -43.87 18.07
N LEU A 253 -13.31 -44.79 18.95
CA LEU A 253 -12.40 -45.80 19.49
C LEU A 253 -11.98 -46.81 18.41
N ALA A 254 -12.76 -46.95 17.33
CA ALA A 254 -12.44 -47.82 16.21
C ALA A 254 -11.34 -47.23 15.31
N SER A 255 -11.27 -45.91 15.19
CA SER A 255 -10.27 -45.21 14.37
C SER A 255 -9.00 -44.87 15.16
N THR A 256 -9.14 -44.57 16.45
CA THR A 256 -8.03 -44.12 17.29
C THR A 256 -8.02 -44.88 18.61
N GLY A 257 -7.09 -45.84 18.69
CA GLY A 257 -6.86 -46.64 19.88
C GLY A 257 -6.44 -45.81 21.09
N LEU A 258 -6.68 -46.37 22.28
CA LEU A 258 -6.26 -45.78 23.53
C LEU A 258 -4.77 -46.05 23.77
N CYS A 259 -3.97 -45.00 23.86
CA CYS A 259 -2.54 -45.08 24.12
C CYS A 259 -2.16 -44.14 25.27
N SER A 260 -1.68 -44.70 26.38
CA SER A 260 -1.26 -43.93 27.57
C SER A 260 0.25 -43.68 27.60
N ASP A 261 1.01 -44.44 26.84
CA ASP A 261 2.47 -44.41 26.82
C ASP A 261 2.98 -43.32 25.86
N PRO A 262 3.64 -42.25 26.37
CA PRO A 262 4.17 -41.17 25.54
C PRO A 262 5.38 -41.59 24.67
N GLU A 263 5.98 -42.75 24.91
CA GLU A 263 7.10 -43.29 24.11
C GLU A 263 6.65 -44.21 22.99
N LYS A 264 5.39 -44.67 23.01
CA LYS A 264 4.83 -45.52 21.96
C LYS A 264 4.57 -44.70 20.68
N PRO A 265 5.08 -45.14 19.50
CA PRO A 265 4.82 -44.47 18.24
C PRO A 265 3.34 -44.57 17.83
N GLU A 266 2.72 -43.43 17.52
CA GLU A 266 1.33 -43.32 17.08
C GLU A 266 1.25 -42.22 16.00
N ALA A 267 0.14 -42.16 15.26
CA ALA A 267 -0.08 -41.03 14.34
C ALA A 267 -0.18 -39.70 15.12
N PRO A 268 0.32 -38.56 14.61
CA PRO A 268 0.26 -37.28 15.30
C PRO A 268 -1.16 -36.90 15.78
N ALA A 269 -2.18 -37.12 14.94
CA ALA A 269 -3.57 -36.91 15.32
C ALA A 269 -4.03 -37.81 16.49
N ALA A 270 -3.57 -39.08 16.51
CA ALA A 270 -3.87 -40.02 17.59
C ALA A 270 -3.22 -39.61 18.92
N ILE A 271 -2.03 -39.02 18.89
CA ILE A 271 -1.38 -38.45 20.09
C ILE A 271 -2.24 -37.31 20.64
N ILE A 272 -2.63 -36.37 19.80
CA ILE A 272 -3.47 -35.23 20.22
C ILE A 272 -4.81 -35.71 20.78
N ILE A 273 -5.46 -36.70 20.17
CA ILE A 273 -6.70 -37.30 20.68
C ILE A 273 -6.48 -37.93 22.06
N ASN A 274 -5.41 -38.70 22.27
CA ASN A 274 -5.14 -39.36 23.55
C ASN A 274 -4.76 -38.36 24.66
N LEU A 275 -4.10 -37.24 24.31
CA LEU A 275 -3.89 -36.11 25.23
C LEU A 275 -5.23 -35.42 25.60
N LEU A 276 -6.09 -35.15 24.63
CA LEU A 276 -7.41 -34.53 24.87
C LEU A 276 -8.35 -35.44 25.66
N ARG A 277 -8.30 -36.76 25.42
CA ARG A 277 -9.00 -37.78 26.22
C ARG A 277 -8.49 -37.87 27.66
N LYS A 278 -7.36 -37.23 27.98
CA LYS A 278 -6.60 -37.40 29.24
C LYS A 278 -6.18 -38.85 29.47
N TYR A 279 -6.07 -39.66 28.41
CA TYR A 279 -5.59 -41.05 28.50
C TYR A 279 -4.06 -41.10 28.48
N MET A 280 -3.44 -40.18 27.73
CA MET A 280 -2.02 -39.86 27.79
C MET A 280 -1.83 -38.58 28.62
N LEU A 281 -0.91 -38.60 29.60
CA LEU A 281 -0.61 -37.45 30.48
C LEU A 281 -1.86 -36.80 31.11
N PRO A 282 -2.61 -37.52 31.99
CA PRO A 282 -3.92 -37.10 32.48
C PRO A 282 -3.94 -35.77 33.25
N GLU A 283 -2.83 -35.42 33.91
CA GLU A 283 -2.75 -34.19 34.71
C GLU A 283 -2.35 -32.95 33.89
N ALA A 284 -1.89 -33.11 32.65
CA ALA A 284 -1.37 -32.01 31.85
C ALA A 284 -2.48 -31.00 31.46
N SER A 285 -2.13 -29.72 31.47
CA SER A 285 -3.00 -28.64 31.00
C SER A 285 -2.88 -28.49 29.48
N ILE A 286 -3.99 -28.25 28.80
CA ILE A 286 -4.05 -28.12 27.34
C ILE A 286 -4.80 -26.83 26.98
N LEU A 287 -4.16 -25.95 26.23
CA LEU A 287 -4.80 -24.82 25.57
C LEU A 287 -4.94 -25.14 24.08
N VAL A 288 -6.14 -25.03 23.53
CA VAL A 288 -6.41 -25.16 22.10
C VAL A 288 -6.85 -23.82 21.56
N THR A 289 -6.34 -23.41 20.40
CA THR A 289 -6.86 -22.26 19.66
C THR A 289 -7.41 -22.71 18.31
N THR A 290 -8.61 -22.24 17.94
CA THR A 290 -9.23 -22.64 16.67
C THR A 290 -10.24 -21.63 16.11
N ARG A 291 -10.72 -21.86 14.88
CA ARG A 291 -11.87 -21.15 14.28
C ARG A 291 -13.20 -21.70 14.82
N PRO A 292 -14.29 -20.92 14.81
CA PRO A 292 -15.64 -21.41 15.11
C PRO A 292 -15.97 -22.67 14.33
N SER A 293 -15.64 -22.66 13.03
CA SER A 293 -14.99 -23.75 12.31
C SER A 293 -15.05 -25.16 12.91
N ALA A 294 -14.04 -25.38 13.72
CA ALA A 294 -13.55 -26.67 14.14
C ALA A 294 -13.74 -26.91 15.64
N ILE A 295 -14.47 -26.04 16.34
CA ILE A 295 -14.80 -26.21 17.77
C ILE A 295 -15.46 -27.57 18.01
N GLY A 296 -16.43 -27.94 17.16
CA GLY A 296 -17.16 -29.20 17.26
C GLY A 296 -16.32 -30.46 16.98
N ARG A 297 -15.07 -30.32 16.51
CA ARG A 297 -14.17 -31.47 16.32
C ARG A 297 -13.74 -32.08 17.66
N ILE A 298 -13.75 -31.31 18.75
CA ILE A 298 -13.50 -31.82 20.09
C ILE A 298 -14.84 -32.03 20.79
N PRO A 299 -15.20 -33.27 21.17
CA PRO A 299 -16.38 -33.53 21.98
C PRO A 299 -16.35 -32.72 23.28
N SER A 300 -17.46 -32.04 23.61
CA SER A 300 -17.55 -31.11 24.76
C SER A 300 -17.17 -31.75 26.10
N LYS A 301 -17.37 -33.06 26.26
CA LYS A 301 -16.94 -33.83 27.44
C LYS A 301 -15.43 -33.79 27.73
N TYR A 302 -14.60 -33.43 26.75
CA TYR A 302 -13.13 -33.31 26.90
C TYR A 302 -12.66 -31.87 27.12
N VAL A 303 -13.59 -30.90 27.12
CA VAL A 303 -13.30 -29.48 27.27
C VAL A 303 -13.82 -29.00 28.63
N GLY A 304 -12.95 -28.32 29.38
CA GLY A 304 -13.32 -27.75 30.68
C GLY A 304 -13.88 -26.34 30.56
N ARG A 305 -13.35 -25.54 29.64
CA ARG A 305 -13.74 -24.14 29.43
C ARG A 305 -13.63 -23.74 27.95
N TYR A 306 -14.60 -22.95 27.50
CA TYR A 306 -14.58 -22.29 26.19
C TYR A 306 -14.42 -20.78 26.38
N GLY A 307 -13.57 -20.16 25.57
CA GLY A 307 -13.39 -18.70 25.56
C GLY A 307 -13.42 -18.14 24.14
N GLU A 308 -14.28 -17.18 23.89
CA GLU A 308 -14.33 -16.42 22.65
C GLU A 308 -13.35 -15.25 22.71
N ILE A 309 -12.47 -15.12 21.72
CA ILE A 309 -11.58 -13.97 21.54
C ILE A 309 -12.32 -12.91 20.74
N CYS A 310 -12.75 -11.85 21.44
CA CYS A 310 -13.60 -10.78 20.94
C CYS A 310 -12.82 -9.55 20.43
N GLY A 311 -11.54 -9.69 20.06
CA GLY A 311 -10.75 -8.57 19.52
C GLY A 311 -10.70 -7.34 20.45
N PHE A 312 -10.78 -6.15 19.86
CA PHE A 312 -10.83 -4.86 20.55
C PHE A 312 -12.28 -4.35 20.59
N SER A 313 -13.04 -4.92 21.52
CA SER A 313 -14.48 -4.69 21.65
C SER A 313 -14.87 -3.27 22.10
N ASP A 314 -13.93 -2.49 22.62
CA ASP A 314 -14.15 -1.09 22.97
C ASP A 314 -13.13 -0.16 22.30
N THR A 315 -13.53 1.10 22.14
CA THR A 315 -12.73 2.13 21.47
C THR A 315 -11.46 2.49 22.24
N ASN A 316 -11.40 2.25 23.56
CA ASN A 316 -10.21 2.58 24.36
C ASN A 316 -9.06 1.62 24.06
N LEU A 317 -9.34 0.33 23.89
CA LEU A 317 -8.36 -0.67 23.46
C LEU A 317 -7.84 -0.35 22.05
N GLN A 318 -8.72 0.09 21.15
CA GLN A 318 -8.35 0.51 19.80
C GLN A 318 -7.39 1.73 19.84
N LYS A 319 -7.75 2.77 20.60
CA LYS A 319 -6.88 3.95 20.81
C LYS A 319 -5.53 3.58 21.43
N LEU A 320 -5.53 2.71 22.44
CA LEU A 320 -4.32 2.23 23.09
C LEU A 320 -3.41 1.52 22.08
N TYR A 321 -3.96 0.67 21.22
CA TYR A 321 -3.20 0.01 20.17
C TYR A 321 -2.53 1.04 19.24
N PHE A 322 -3.27 2.04 18.75
CA PHE A 322 -2.73 3.08 17.87
C PHE A 322 -1.64 3.91 18.56
N GLN A 323 -1.84 4.30 19.81
CA GLN A 323 -0.85 5.02 20.61
C GLN A 323 0.43 4.20 20.78
N LEU A 324 0.33 2.96 21.24
CA LEU A 324 1.48 2.08 21.43
C LEU A 324 2.23 1.84 20.13
N ARG A 325 1.51 1.77 19.01
CA ARG A 325 2.07 1.47 17.70
C ARG A 325 2.77 2.66 17.05
N LEU A 326 2.13 3.83 17.06
CA LEU A 326 2.64 5.03 16.40
C LEU A 326 3.69 5.76 17.25
N ASN A 327 3.69 5.59 18.58
CA ASN A 327 4.65 6.26 19.46
C ASN A 327 5.97 5.48 19.66
N GLN A 328 6.19 4.37 18.96
CA GLN A 328 7.48 3.65 19.08
C GLN A 328 8.62 4.51 18.51
N PRO A 329 9.77 4.60 19.22
CA PRO A 329 10.96 5.23 18.67
C PRO A 329 11.47 4.41 17.48
N ASP A 330 11.94 5.09 16.43
CA ASP A 330 12.56 4.47 15.26
C ASP A 330 13.83 3.71 15.70
N CYS A 331 13.71 2.40 15.94
CA CYS A 331 14.85 1.54 16.24
C CYS A 331 15.62 1.24 14.95
N GLY A 332 16.56 2.10 14.58
CA GLY A 332 17.53 1.82 13.52
C GLY A 332 18.59 2.92 13.33
N PRO A 333 19.84 2.73 13.79
CA PRO A 333 20.96 3.56 13.39
C PRO A 333 21.46 3.08 12.01
N GLY A 334 20.86 3.55 10.90
CA GLY A 334 21.37 3.17 9.58
C GLY A 334 20.55 3.51 8.34
N ALA A 335 19.29 3.96 8.45
CA ALA A 335 18.54 4.43 7.28
C ALA A 335 18.52 5.96 7.29
N GLY A 336 19.31 6.61 6.42
CA GLY A 336 19.32 8.06 6.21
C GLY A 336 18.05 8.59 5.55
N GLY A 337 16.87 8.20 6.04
CA GLY A 337 15.56 8.62 5.56
C GLY A 337 14.85 9.48 6.61
N VAL A 338 14.09 10.45 6.14
CA VAL A 338 13.32 11.43 6.93
C VAL A 338 12.51 10.73 8.02
N SER A 339 12.90 10.93 9.29
CA SER A 339 12.15 10.46 10.46
C SER A 339 10.87 11.28 10.61
N VAL A 340 9.73 10.63 10.85
CA VAL A 340 8.49 11.33 11.20
C VAL A 340 8.72 12.15 12.48
N THR A 341 8.42 13.44 12.45
CA THR A 341 8.63 14.30 13.63
C THR A 341 7.66 13.88 14.75
N PRO A 342 8.02 14.04 16.04
CA PRO A 342 7.10 13.75 17.15
C PRO A 342 5.73 14.44 17.00
N ALA A 343 5.72 15.70 16.52
CA ALA A 343 4.49 16.46 16.26
C ALA A 343 3.60 15.82 15.18
N GLN A 344 4.18 15.25 14.12
CA GLN A 344 3.42 14.52 13.10
C GLN A 344 2.83 13.21 13.65
N ARG A 345 3.55 12.49 14.51
CA ARG A 345 3.04 11.26 15.15
C ARG A 345 1.84 11.57 16.06
N ASP A 346 1.97 12.61 16.89
CA ASP A 346 0.88 13.07 17.75
C ASP A 346 -0.35 13.49 16.95
N HIS A 347 -0.16 14.17 15.81
CA HIS A 347 -1.24 14.53 14.90
C HIS A 347 -1.95 13.31 14.32
N LEU A 348 -1.22 12.29 13.86
CA LEU A 348 -1.81 11.04 13.33
C LEU A 348 -2.61 10.29 14.40
N VAL A 349 -2.09 10.21 15.63
CA VAL A 349 -2.79 9.57 16.76
C VAL A 349 -4.07 10.34 17.11
N GLN A 350 -4.02 11.68 17.13
CA GLN A 350 -5.20 12.51 17.39
C GLN A 350 -6.26 12.37 16.30
N MET A 351 -5.83 12.39 15.03
CA MET A 351 -6.71 12.16 13.89
C MET A 351 -7.40 10.80 14.00
N LEU A 352 -6.66 9.70 14.16
CA LEU A 352 -7.24 8.37 14.39
C LEU A 352 -8.20 8.31 15.57
N THR A 353 -7.84 8.95 16.69
CA THR A 353 -8.67 8.94 17.90
C THR A 353 -10.01 9.62 17.67
N ARG A 354 -9.99 10.80 17.03
CA ARG A 354 -11.20 11.54 16.67
C ARG A 354 -12.04 10.76 15.67
N ASN A 355 -11.36 10.02 14.80
CA ASN A 355 -12.00 9.25 13.75
C ASN A 355 -12.80 8.05 14.29
N LEU A 356 -12.21 7.34 15.24
CA LEU A 356 -12.88 6.22 15.94
C LEU A 356 -14.08 6.69 16.76
N GLU A 357 -14.04 7.93 17.27
CA GLU A 357 -15.17 8.52 18.01
C GLU A 357 -16.27 9.03 17.07
N GLY A 358 -15.90 9.59 15.92
CA GLY A 358 -16.83 10.22 14.98
C GLY A 358 -17.47 9.28 13.97
N HIS A 359 -16.82 8.16 13.62
CA HIS A 359 -17.24 7.31 12.50
C HIS A 359 -17.37 5.83 12.88
N HIS A 360 -18.60 5.34 12.77
CA HIS A 360 -18.97 3.98 13.20
C HIS A 360 -18.32 2.87 12.35
N GLN A 361 -18.04 3.11 11.07
CA GLN A 361 -17.49 2.08 10.17
C GLN A 361 -16.04 1.70 10.53
N ILE A 362 -15.17 2.67 10.84
CA ILE A 362 -13.79 2.37 11.26
C ILE A 362 -13.79 1.75 12.65
N ALA A 363 -14.58 2.26 13.58
CA ALA A 363 -14.71 1.67 14.91
C ALA A 363 -15.17 0.20 14.83
N ALA A 364 -16.11 -0.10 13.91
CA ALA A 364 -16.56 -1.46 13.62
C ALA A 364 -15.46 -2.32 12.98
N ALA A 365 -14.68 -1.78 12.04
CA ALA A 365 -13.54 -2.48 11.43
C ALA A 365 -12.43 -2.78 12.47
N CYS A 366 -12.06 -1.77 13.25
CA CYS A 366 -11.01 -1.81 14.26
C CYS A 366 -11.35 -2.69 15.47
N PHE A 367 -12.57 -3.22 15.56
CA PHE A 367 -12.88 -4.38 16.40
C PHE A 367 -11.89 -5.52 16.16
N LEU A 368 -11.47 -5.74 14.90
CA LEU A 368 -10.44 -6.73 14.58
C LEU A 368 -9.04 -6.09 14.73
N PRO A 369 -8.15 -6.65 15.57
CA PRO A 369 -6.77 -6.19 15.69
C PRO A 369 -6.02 -6.16 14.35
N SER A 370 -6.36 -7.06 13.42
CA SER A 370 -5.74 -7.07 12.09
C SER A 370 -6.09 -5.82 11.28
N TYR A 371 -7.30 -5.26 11.40
CA TYR A 371 -7.65 -4.00 10.75
C TYR A 371 -6.93 -2.81 11.38
N CYS A 372 -6.74 -2.79 12.70
CA CYS A 372 -5.88 -1.79 13.35
C CYS A 372 -4.45 -1.84 12.82
N TRP A 373 -3.92 -3.04 12.60
CA TRP A 373 -2.62 -3.21 11.94
C TRP A 373 -2.62 -2.69 10.50
N LEU A 374 -3.65 -3.00 9.70
CA LEU A 374 -3.77 -2.54 8.32
C LEU A 374 -3.77 -1.01 8.25
N VAL A 375 -4.58 -0.37 9.10
CA VAL A 375 -4.65 1.08 9.28
C VAL A 375 -3.25 1.66 9.55
N CYS A 376 -2.53 1.13 10.53
CA CYS A 376 -1.17 1.56 10.83
C CYS A 376 -0.20 1.33 9.67
N ALA A 377 -0.26 0.17 9.00
CA ALA A 377 0.63 -0.15 7.89
C ALA A 377 0.41 0.82 6.70
N THR A 378 -0.85 1.13 6.39
CA THR A 378 -1.16 2.09 5.33
C THR A 378 -0.78 3.51 5.73
N LEU A 379 -0.98 3.93 6.97
CA LEU A 379 -0.50 5.23 7.46
C LEU A 379 1.02 5.40 7.34
N HIS A 380 1.78 4.36 7.69
CA HIS A 380 3.23 4.36 7.46
C HIS A 380 3.55 4.48 5.97
N PHE A 381 2.80 3.80 5.09
CA PHE A 381 2.99 3.92 3.65
C PHE A 381 2.67 5.31 3.09
N LEU A 382 1.63 5.98 3.59
CA LEU A 382 1.20 7.30 3.12
C LEU A 382 2.11 8.44 3.61
N HIS A 383 2.62 8.32 4.85
CA HIS A 383 3.31 9.43 5.54
C HIS A 383 4.80 9.18 5.84
N ALA A 384 5.29 7.94 5.77
CA ALA A 384 6.67 7.60 6.08
C ALA A 384 7.39 6.94 4.88
N PRO A 385 8.72 7.11 4.75
CA PRO A 385 9.48 6.48 3.68
C PRO A 385 9.55 4.95 3.86
N MET A 386 8.98 4.21 2.91
CA MET A 386 8.98 2.75 2.91
C MET A 386 10.14 2.16 2.08
N PRO A 387 10.56 0.90 2.35
CA PRO A 387 11.53 0.18 1.52
C PRO A 387 11.11 0.13 0.05
N ALA A 388 12.08 0.19 -0.85
CA ALA A 388 11.86 0.11 -2.29
C ALA A 388 11.10 -1.18 -2.68
N GLY A 389 10.04 -1.03 -3.49
CA GLY A 389 9.23 -2.15 -4.00
C GLY A 389 7.97 -2.48 -3.18
N GLN A 390 7.70 -1.74 -2.09
CA GLN A 390 6.41 -1.82 -1.41
C GLN A 390 5.36 -0.96 -2.09
N THR A 391 4.13 -1.46 -2.14
CA THR A 391 3.02 -0.80 -2.82
C THR A 391 1.75 -0.92 -1.99
N LEU A 392 0.74 -0.09 -2.26
CA LEU A 392 -0.52 -0.17 -1.52
C LEU A 392 -1.17 -1.54 -1.72
N THR A 393 -1.12 -2.05 -2.95
CA THR A 393 -1.63 -3.39 -3.25
C THR A 393 -0.88 -4.48 -2.49
N SER A 394 0.43 -4.32 -2.25
CA SER A 394 1.19 -5.30 -1.49
C SER A 394 0.82 -5.31 -0.01
N ILE A 395 0.45 -4.16 0.58
CA ILE A 395 -0.09 -4.05 1.94
C ILE A 395 -1.39 -4.86 2.04
N TYR A 396 -2.36 -4.60 1.16
CA TYR A 396 -3.64 -5.31 1.14
C TYR A 396 -3.49 -6.82 0.85
N THR A 397 -2.60 -7.17 -0.09
CA THR A 397 -2.33 -8.57 -0.42
C THR A 397 -1.67 -9.29 0.76
N SER A 398 -0.74 -8.63 1.46
CA SER A 398 -0.11 -9.16 2.68
C SER A 398 -1.09 -9.27 3.83
N PHE A 399 -2.00 -8.30 3.97
CA PHE A 399 -3.09 -8.32 4.94
C PHE A 399 -3.99 -9.53 4.75
N LEU A 400 -4.45 -9.80 3.52
CA LEU A 400 -5.22 -11.01 3.23
C LEU A 400 -4.40 -12.27 3.49
N ARG A 401 -3.10 -12.27 3.16
CA ARG A 401 -2.22 -13.40 3.47
C ARG A 401 -2.13 -13.67 4.97
N LEU A 402 -1.95 -12.65 5.80
CA LEU A 402 -1.85 -12.76 7.26
C LEU A 402 -3.13 -13.35 7.88
N ASN A 403 -4.29 -13.05 7.30
CA ASN A 403 -5.60 -13.44 7.82
C ASN A 403 -6.09 -14.79 7.29
N PHE A 404 -5.78 -15.12 6.03
CA PHE A 404 -6.28 -16.30 5.32
C PHE A 404 -5.18 -17.34 5.01
N SER A 405 -3.95 -17.18 5.52
CA SER A 405 -2.91 -18.20 5.37
C SER A 405 -3.33 -19.52 6.03
N GLY A 406 -3.08 -20.64 5.33
CA GLY A 406 -3.23 -22.00 5.89
C GLY A 406 -4.59 -22.65 5.70
N GLU A 407 -5.54 -22.02 5.01
CA GLU A 407 -6.92 -22.53 4.89
C GLU A 407 -7.00 -23.87 4.15
N MET A 408 -7.25 -24.95 4.89
CA MET A 408 -7.70 -26.24 4.36
C MET A 408 -9.03 -26.62 5.00
N LEU A 409 -10.04 -26.84 4.16
CA LEU A 409 -11.27 -27.53 4.55
C LEU A 409 -11.03 -29.04 4.41
N ASP A 410 -11.65 -29.83 5.30
CA ASP A 410 -11.38 -31.26 5.46
C ASP A 410 -11.36 -32.04 4.13
N SER A 411 -10.30 -32.84 3.98
CA SER A 411 -10.01 -33.70 2.85
C SER A 411 -10.70 -35.05 2.98
N THR A 412 -11.78 -35.27 2.25
CA THR A 412 -12.16 -36.62 1.81
C THR A 412 -11.99 -36.85 0.31
N ASP A 413 -11.73 -35.82 -0.52
CA ASP A 413 -11.20 -35.97 -1.90
C ASP A 413 -10.70 -34.61 -2.49
N PRO A 414 -10.04 -34.53 -3.68
CA PRO A 414 -8.83 -33.77 -3.93
C PRO A 414 -9.08 -32.41 -4.63
N SER A 415 -10.14 -31.70 -4.23
CA SER A 415 -10.27 -30.29 -4.59
C SER A 415 -9.91 -29.43 -3.36
N LYS A 416 -8.69 -28.89 -3.35
CA LYS A 416 -8.24 -27.93 -2.33
C LYS A 416 -9.06 -26.64 -2.47
N LEU A 417 -10.23 -26.61 -1.84
CA LEU A 417 -11.09 -25.42 -1.78
C LEU A 417 -10.48 -24.43 -0.80
N SER A 418 -10.05 -23.28 -1.31
CA SER A 418 -9.54 -22.16 -0.51
C SER A 418 -10.70 -21.25 -0.10
N LEU A 419 -10.79 -20.92 1.19
CA LEU A 419 -11.80 -20.00 1.70
C LEU A 419 -11.57 -18.58 1.16
N MET A 420 -10.31 -18.14 1.01
CA MET A 420 -9.98 -16.91 0.28
C MET A 420 -10.38 -16.96 -1.21
N ALA A 421 -10.21 -18.09 -1.90
CA ALA A 421 -10.62 -18.21 -3.31
C ALA A 421 -12.15 -18.13 -3.47
N TYR A 422 -12.89 -18.66 -2.49
CA TYR A 422 -14.34 -18.48 -2.42
C TYR A 422 -14.70 -17.02 -2.15
N ALA A 423 -14.05 -16.36 -1.20
CA ALA A 423 -14.23 -14.94 -0.91
C ALA A 423 -13.96 -14.05 -2.15
N ALA A 424 -12.86 -14.30 -2.86
CA ALA A 424 -12.51 -13.59 -4.09
C ALA A 424 -13.56 -13.79 -5.20
N ARG A 425 -14.27 -14.93 -5.22
CA ARG A 425 -15.35 -15.21 -6.18
C ARG A 425 -16.66 -14.54 -5.79
N THR A 426 -17.07 -14.66 -4.52
CA THR A 426 -18.39 -14.20 -4.05
C THR A 426 -18.35 -12.73 -3.65
N MET A 427 -17.51 -12.35 -2.70
CA MET A 427 -17.33 -10.96 -2.28
C MET A 427 -16.71 -10.13 -3.40
N GLY A 428 -15.79 -10.69 -4.18
CA GLY A 428 -15.25 -10.01 -5.35
C GLY A 428 -16.27 -9.73 -6.44
N LYS A 429 -17.27 -10.62 -6.63
CA LYS A 429 -18.41 -10.36 -7.53
C LYS A 429 -19.29 -9.24 -7.00
N LEU A 430 -19.69 -9.31 -5.73
CA LEU A 430 -20.50 -8.27 -5.07
C LEU A 430 -19.79 -6.90 -5.15
N ALA A 431 -18.49 -6.88 -4.85
CA ALA A 431 -17.66 -5.69 -4.95
C ALA A 431 -17.58 -5.16 -6.39
N TYR A 432 -17.37 -6.04 -7.37
CA TYR A 432 -17.34 -5.65 -8.79
C TYR A 432 -18.67 -5.07 -9.27
N GLU A 433 -19.80 -5.68 -8.88
CA GLU A 433 -21.13 -5.17 -9.19
C GLU A 433 -21.38 -3.81 -8.53
N GLY A 434 -20.92 -3.63 -7.29
CA GLY A 434 -20.92 -2.35 -6.59
C GLY A 434 -20.10 -1.29 -7.31
N VAL A 435 -18.83 -1.61 -7.65
CA VAL A 435 -17.93 -0.72 -8.39
C VAL A 435 -18.50 -0.33 -9.75
N SER A 436 -19.06 -1.31 -10.48
CA SER A 436 -19.63 -1.08 -11.82
C SER A 436 -20.93 -0.28 -11.80
N SER A 437 -21.65 -0.28 -10.68
CA SER A 437 -22.96 0.35 -10.53
C SER A 437 -22.94 1.56 -9.60
N ARG A 438 -21.77 2.03 -9.17
CA ARG A 438 -21.63 3.14 -8.20
C ARG A 438 -22.43 2.90 -6.91
N LYS A 439 -22.32 1.69 -6.36
CA LYS A 439 -23.07 1.23 -5.19
C LYS A 439 -22.13 0.74 -4.08
N THR A 440 -22.34 1.23 -2.86
CA THR A 440 -21.57 0.91 -1.64
C THR A 440 -22.42 0.29 -0.53
N TYR A 441 -23.74 0.45 -0.58
CA TYR A 441 -24.71 -0.20 0.30
C TYR A 441 -25.32 -1.42 -0.39
N PHE A 442 -25.40 -2.55 0.29
CA PHE A 442 -25.90 -3.82 -0.25
C PHE A 442 -27.05 -4.36 0.60
N SER A 443 -28.18 -4.71 -0.01
CA SER A 443 -29.28 -5.35 0.70
C SER A 443 -28.92 -6.78 1.10
N GLU A 444 -29.65 -7.35 2.06
CA GLU A 444 -29.50 -8.77 2.41
C GLU A 444 -29.72 -9.70 1.21
N GLU A 445 -30.61 -9.34 0.29
CA GLU A 445 -30.84 -10.07 -0.95
C GLU A 445 -29.63 -10.05 -1.89
N ASP A 446 -28.95 -8.90 -2.01
CA ASP A 446 -27.72 -8.77 -2.81
C ASP A 446 -26.62 -9.70 -2.26
N VAL A 447 -26.42 -9.68 -0.94
CA VAL A 447 -25.41 -10.50 -0.25
C VAL A 447 -25.75 -11.99 -0.39
N ARG A 448 -27.01 -12.37 -0.12
CA ARG A 448 -27.47 -13.75 -0.25
C ARG A 448 -27.33 -14.25 -1.69
N GLY A 449 -27.74 -13.44 -2.66
CA GLY A 449 -27.65 -13.74 -4.09
C GLY A 449 -26.21 -14.01 -4.54
N CYS A 450 -25.24 -13.23 -4.07
CA CYS A 450 -23.83 -13.44 -4.39
C CYS A 450 -23.20 -14.64 -3.68
N LEU A 451 -23.60 -14.92 -2.44
CA LEU A 451 -23.09 -16.06 -1.67
C LEU A 451 -23.61 -17.40 -2.22
N GLU A 452 -24.87 -17.46 -2.60
CA GLU A 452 -25.53 -18.68 -3.10
C GLU A 452 -25.33 -18.87 -4.61
N ALA A 453 -24.87 -17.83 -5.32
CA ALA A 453 -24.60 -17.91 -6.76
C ALA A 453 -23.50 -18.93 -7.08
N GLY A 454 -23.94 -20.07 -7.62
CA GLY A 454 -23.05 -21.10 -8.14
C GLY A 454 -22.69 -22.20 -7.16
N VAL A 455 -23.37 -22.34 -6.03
CA VAL A 455 -23.29 -23.53 -5.18
C VAL A 455 -23.99 -24.69 -5.90
N GLN A 456 -23.20 -25.65 -6.39
CA GLN A 456 -23.72 -26.81 -7.11
C GLN A 456 -23.40 -28.13 -6.42
N THR A 457 -22.38 -28.15 -5.57
CA THR A 457 -21.91 -29.37 -4.90
C THR A 457 -22.04 -29.26 -3.38
N GLU A 458 -22.04 -30.41 -2.69
CA GLU A 458 -22.08 -30.44 -1.22
C GLU A 458 -20.84 -29.77 -0.61
N GLU A 459 -19.68 -29.87 -1.26
CA GLU A 459 -18.45 -29.24 -0.80
C GLU A 459 -18.54 -27.70 -0.86
N GLU A 460 -19.16 -27.14 -1.90
CA GLU A 460 -19.40 -25.70 -2.00
C GLU A 460 -20.41 -25.21 -0.96
N PHE A 461 -21.40 -26.04 -0.61
CA PHE A 461 -22.36 -25.73 0.46
C PHE A 461 -21.70 -25.73 1.84
N GLN A 462 -20.82 -26.70 2.12
CA GLN A 462 -20.01 -26.72 3.34
C GLN A 462 -19.10 -25.49 3.43
N LEU A 463 -18.46 -25.11 2.32
CA LEU A 463 -17.63 -23.92 2.22
C LEU A 463 -18.43 -22.63 2.44
N LEU A 464 -19.64 -22.51 1.91
CA LEU A 464 -20.56 -21.40 2.20
C LEU A 464 -20.85 -21.29 3.70
N HIS A 465 -21.14 -22.42 4.37
CA HIS A 465 -21.37 -22.43 5.81
C HIS A 465 -20.14 -21.98 6.61
N VAL A 466 -18.96 -22.47 6.25
CA VAL A 466 -17.72 -22.03 6.90
C VAL A 466 -17.45 -20.55 6.64
N PHE A 467 -17.67 -20.07 5.41
CA PHE A 467 -17.50 -18.67 5.07
C PHE A 467 -18.43 -17.75 5.86
N ARG A 468 -19.72 -18.09 5.93
CA ARG A 468 -20.71 -17.35 6.73
C ARG A 468 -20.31 -17.23 8.20
N ARG A 469 -19.75 -18.30 8.77
CA ARG A 469 -19.36 -18.35 10.18
C ARG A 469 -18.00 -17.69 10.49
N ASP A 470 -17.00 -17.91 9.65
CA ASP A 470 -15.61 -17.58 9.99
C ASP A 470 -15.10 -16.28 9.32
N ALA A 471 -15.65 -15.91 8.15
CA ALA A 471 -15.05 -14.90 7.26
C ALA A 471 -16.01 -13.80 6.77
N LEU A 472 -17.34 -14.00 6.76
CA LEU A 472 -18.27 -12.98 6.23
C LEU A 472 -18.11 -11.62 6.93
N ARG A 473 -18.06 -11.64 8.28
CA ARG A 473 -17.85 -10.44 9.12
C ARG A 473 -16.49 -9.77 8.94
N PHE A 474 -15.53 -10.46 8.33
CA PHE A 474 -14.26 -9.86 7.97
C PHE A 474 -14.43 -8.87 6.83
N PHE A 475 -15.33 -9.14 5.86
CA PHE A 475 -15.49 -8.33 4.66
C PHE A 475 -16.65 -7.34 4.72
N LEU A 476 -17.76 -7.74 5.36
CA LEU A 476 -18.99 -6.94 5.42
C LEU A 476 -19.39 -6.66 6.87
N ALA A 477 -19.88 -5.45 7.08
CA ALA A 477 -20.49 -5.01 8.33
C ALA A 477 -21.94 -4.52 8.07
N PRO A 478 -22.86 -4.69 9.03
CA PRO A 478 -24.17 -4.04 8.96
C PRO A 478 -24.00 -2.53 8.91
N CYS A 479 -24.82 -1.86 8.10
CA CYS A 479 -24.85 -0.41 8.05
C CYS A 479 -25.47 0.16 9.33
N VAL A 480 -24.78 1.11 9.96
CA VAL A 480 -25.20 1.78 11.20
C VAL A 480 -25.79 3.17 10.92
N GLU A 481 -25.87 3.57 9.66
CA GLU A 481 -26.33 4.91 9.28
C GLU A 481 -27.87 5.03 9.31
N PRO A 482 -28.42 6.16 9.81
CA PRO A 482 -29.86 6.40 9.81
C PRO A 482 -30.42 6.35 8.39
N GLY A 483 -31.45 5.53 8.16
CA GLY A 483 -32.13 5.41 6.86
C GLY A 483 -31.70 4.22 5.99
N HIS A 484 -30.61 3.53 6.35
CA HIS A 484 -30.10 2.34 5.63
C HIS A 484 -30.19 1.05 6.47
N THR A 485 -31.13 0.99 7.42
CA THR A 485 -31.33 -0.16 8.31
C THR A 485 -31.63 -1.44 7.51
N GLY A 486 -30.88 -2.52 7.78
CA GLY A 486 -31.02 -3.80 7.06
C GLY A 486 -30.15 -3.92 5.80
N THR A 487 -29.21 -2.98 5.59
CA THR A 487 -28.19 -3.06 4.53
C THR A 487 -26.80 -3.36 5.11
N PHE A 488 -25.89 -3.77 4.24
CA PHE A 488 -24.50 -4.10 4.52
C PHE A 488 -23.57 -3.17 3.74
N VAL A 489 -22.42 -2.86 4.32
CA VAL A 489 -21.33 -2.13 3.67
C VAL A 489 -20.05 -2.93 3.77
N PHE A 490 -19.10 -2.70 2.85
CA PHE A 490 -17.75 -3.24 3.03
C PHE A 490 -17.11 -2.61 4.26
N THR A 491 -16.59 -3.45 5.16
CA THR A 491 -16.01 -3.04 6.45
C THR A 491 -14.89 -1.99 6.26
N VAL A 492 -14.15 -2.09 5.16
CA VAL A 492 -13.21 -1.07 4.70
C VAL A 492 -13.56 -0.76 3.23
N PRO A 493 -13.97 0.46 2.87
CA PRO A 493 -14.32 0.83 1.50
C PRO A 493 -13.27 0.44 0.47
N ALA A 494 -11.99 0.71 0.72
CA ALA A 494 -10.90 0.32 -0.19
C ALA A 494 -10.78 -1.21 -0.41
N MET A 495 -11.30 -2.03 0.51
CA MET A 495 -11.37 -3.50 0.32
C MET A 495 -12.36 -3.88 -0.77
N GLN A 496 -13.43 -3.10 -0.97
CA GLN A 496 -14.36 -3.28 -2.09
C GLN A 496 -13.62 -3.16 -3.42
N GLU A 497 -12.88 -2.06 -3.62
CA GLU A 497 -12.13 -1.84 -4.85
C GLU A 497 -11.04 -2.88 -5.09
N TYR A 498 -10.32 -3.27 -4.02
CA TYR A 498 -9.32 -4.32 -4.08
C TYR A 498 -9.94 -5.66 -4.52
N LEU A 499 -11.06 -6.07 -3.93
CA LEU A 499 -11.73 -7.34 -4.25
C LEU A 499 -12.36 -7.32 -5.64
N ALA A 500 -12.91 -6.18 -6.07
CA ALA A 500 -13.40 -5.98 -7.42
C ALA A 500 -12.27 -6.13 -8.45
N ALA A 501 -11.11 -5.53 -8.19
CA ALA A 501 -9.93 -5.66 -9.03
C ALA A 501 -9.44 -7.11 -9.09
N LEU A 502 -9.37 -7.78 -7.92
CA LEU A 502 -9.00 -9.19 -7.83
C LEU A 502 -9.95 -10.10 -8.62
N TYR A 503 -11.26 -9.87 -8.53
CA TYR A 503 -12.27 -10.63 -9.27
C TYR A 503 -12.04 -10.58 -10.79
N ILE A 504 -11.71 -9.40 -11.32
CA ILE A 504 -11.42 -9.20 -12.73
C ILE A 504 -10.10 -9.85 -13.13
N VAL A 505 -9.03 -9.62 -12.36
CA VAL A 505 -7.69 -10.14 -12.69
C VAL A 505 -7.64 -11.66 -12.66
N LEU A 506 -8.45 -12.32 -11.82
CA LEU A 506 -8.62 -13.77 -11.81
C LEU A 506 -9.39 -14.32 -13.02
N GLY A 507 -9.93 -13.45 -13.89
CA GLY A 507 -10.69 -13.87 -15.06
C GLY A 507 -11.99 -14.60 -14.69
N LEU A 508 -12.56 -14.30 -13.52
CA LEU A 508 -13.84 -14.88 -13.07
C LEU A 508 -15.03 -14.29 -13.82
N ARG A 509 -14.85 -13.12 -14.42
CA ARG A 509 -15.72 -12.56 -15.45
C ARG A 509 -15.43 -13.20 -16.81
N LYS A 510 -15.96 -14.39 -17.08
CA LYS A 510 -15.97 -14.96 -18.44
C LYS A 510 -17.32 -14.71 -19.09
N THR A 511 -17.31 -13.96 -20.19
CA THR A 511 -18.45 -14.00 -21.12
C THR A 511 -18.55 -15.43 -21.68
N THR A 512 -19.77 -15.90 -21.90
CA THR A 512 -20.07 -17.26 -22.39
C THR A 512 -19.23 -17.64 -23.62
N LEU A 513 -18.83 -16.67 -24.45
CA LEU A 513 -17.97 -16.86 -25.62
C LEU A 513 -16.55 -17.37 -25.29
N GLN A 514 -15.93 -16.89 -24.20
CA GLN A 514 -14.60 -17.34 -23.78
C GLN A 514 -14.63 -18.71 -23.08
N ARG A 515 -15.77 -19.09 -22.48
CA ARG A 515 -15.99 -20.45 -21.96
C ARG A 515 -16.08 -21.47 -23.10
N VAL A 516 -16.88 -21.15 -24.13
CA VAL A 516 -17.02 -21.99 -25.33
C VAL A 516 -15.69 -22.10 -26.07
N GLY A 517 -14.93 -21.01 -26.23
CA GLY A 517 -13.61 -21.06 -26.86
C GLY A 517 -12.60 -21.96 -26.12
N LYS A 518 -12.67 -21.99 -24.79
CA LYS A 518 -11.80 -22.83 -23.97
C LYS A 518 -12.22 -24.30 -23.98
N GLU A 519 -13.52 -24.60 -23.96
CA GLU A 519 -14.05 -25.96 -24.11
C GLU A 519 -13.76 -26.52 -25.50
N VAL A 520 -13.89 -25.70 -26.55
CA VAL A 520 -13.51 -26.05 -27.93
C VAL A 520 -12.00 -26.31 -28.01
N ALA A 521 -11.16 -25.50 -27.37
CA ALA A 521 -9.71 -25.72 -27.35
C ALA A 521 -9.31 -26.98 -26.56
N GLU A 522 -10.00 -27.31 -25.45
CA GLU A 522 -9.80 -28.55 -24.70
C GLU A 522 -10.34 -29.79 -25.45
N LEU A 523 -11.44 -29.67 -26.19
CA LEU A 523 -11.96 -30.76 -27.03
C LEU A 523 -11.04 -31.03 -28.23
N VAL A 524 -10.53 -29.97 -28.87
CA VAL A 524 -9.52 -30.04 -29.95
C VAL A 524 -8.20 -30.60 -29.43
N GLY A 525 -7.85 -30.35 -28.18
CA GLY A 525 -6.69 -30.96 -27.52
C GLY A 525 -6.88 -32.44 -27.16
N ARG A 526 -8.12 -32.93 -27.02
CA ARG A 526 -8.44 -34.34 -26.70
C ARG A 526 -8.73 -35.20 -27.93
N VAL A 527 -9.24 -34.61 -29.00
CA VAL A 527 -9.47 -35.32 -30.28
C VAL A 527 -8.37 -34.89 -31.25
N GLY A 528 -7.20 -35.50 -31.07
CA GLY A 528 -6.20 -35.49 -32.13
C GLY A 528 -6.76 -36.19 -33.36
N GLU A 529 -6.86 -35.43 -34.45
CA GLU A 529 -6.89 -35.87 -35.86
C GLU A 529 -8.21 -35.94 -36.64
N ASP A 530 -9.40 -35.84 -36.05
CA ASP A 530 -10.65 -35.85 -36.87
C ASP A 530 -11.42 -34.52 -36.86
N VAL A 531 -10.91 -33.57 -37.65
CA VAL A 531 -11.55 -32.27 -37.96
C VAL A 531 -12.98 -32.45 -38.50
N SER A 532 -13.23 -33.54 -39.22
CA SER A 532 -14.53 -33.90 -39.81
C SER A 532 -15.59 -34.23 -38.75
N LEU A 533 -15.19 -34.78 -37.61
CA LEU A 533 -16.07 -35.19 -36.50
C LEU A 533 -16.41 -33.97 -35.63
N VAL A 534 -15.45 -33.05 -35.45
CA VAL A 534 -15.66 -31.73 -34.84
C VAL A 534 -16.64 -30.89 -35.67
N LEU A 535 -16.49 -30.85 -37.00
CA LEU A 535 -17.43 -30.16 -37.90
C LEU A 535 -18.82 -30.82 -37.93
N GLY A 536 -18.90 -32.15 -37.85
CA GLY A 536 -20.18 -32.87 -37.79
C GLY A 536 -20.96 -32.64 -36.49
N ILE A 537 -20.27 -32.45 -35.36
CA ILE A 537 -20.89 -32.10 -34.07
C ILE A 537 -21.35 -30.63 -34.08
N VAL A 538 -20.53 -29.72 -34.61
CA VAL A 538 -20.87 -28.30 -34.78
C VAL A 538 -22.07 -28.13 -35.73
N ALA A 539 -22.19 -28.96 -36.77
CA ALA A 539 -23.32 -28.95 -37.70
C ALA A 539 -24.62 -29.50 -37.10
N LYS A 540 -24.55 -30.39 -36.09
CA LYS A 540 -25.73 -30.90 -35.36
C LYS A 540 -26.26 -29.94 -34.29
N LEU A 541 -25.42 -29.00 -33.83
CA LEU A 541 -25.76 -28.01 -32.79
C LEU A 541 -26.39 -26.71 -33.32
N LEU A 542 -26.51 -26.55 -34.64
CA LEU A 542 -27.11 -25.39 -35.29
C LEU A 542 -28.37 -25.79 -36.09
N PRO A 543 -29.56 -25.27 -35.77
CA PRO A 543 -30.77 -25.57 -36.54
C PRO A 543 -30.71 -24.98 -37.97
N LEU A 544 -30.72 -25.88 -38.97
CA LEU A 544 -30.63 -25.67 -40.42
C LEU A 544 -31.85 -24.95 -41.05
N ARG A 545 -32.20 -23.73 -40.62
CA ARG A 545 -33.26 -22.94 -41.28
C ARG A 545 -32.88 -21.54 -41.76
N ALA A 546 -31.64 -21.09 -41.58
CA ALA A 546 -31.24 -19.72 -41.94
C ALA A 546 -30.14 -19.61 -43.02
N LEU A 547 -29.77 -20.72 -43.69
CA LEU A 547 -28.70 -20.72 -44.70
C LEU A 547 -29.08 -20.24 -46.12
N PRO A 548 -30.35 -20.32 -46.60
CA PRO A 548 -30.69 -19.82 -47.94
C PRO A 548 -30.91 -18.29 -48.01
N LEU A 549 -31.21 -17.63 -46.90
CA LEU A 549 -31.42 -16.17 -46.85
C LEU A 549 -30.10 -15.37 -46.82
N LEU A 550 -29.01 -15.98 -46.36
CA LEU A 550 -27.70 -15.33 -46.22
C LEU A 550 -26.92 -15.22 -47.53
N PHE A 551 -27.21 -16.04 -48.54
CA PHE A 551 -26.48 -15.99 -49.82
C PHE A 551 -26.99 -14.94 -50.81
N ASN A 552 -28.23 -14.44 -50.65
CA ASN A 552 -28.76 -13.35 -51.48
C ASN A 552 -28.51 -11.94 -50.90
N LEU A 553 -28.17 -11.85 -49.60
CA LEU A 553 -27.80 -10.58 -48.94
C LEU A 553 -26.32 -10.19 -49.16
N LEU A 554 -25.51 -11.07 -49.75
CA LEU A 554 -24.09 -10.83 -50.03
C LEU A 554 -23.80 -10.30 -51.44
N LYS A 555 -24.83 -9.97 -52.24
CA LYS A 555 -24.65 -9.39 -53.59
C LYS A 555 -25.18 -7.98 -53.78
N VAL A 556 -25.80 -7.37 -52.78
CA VAL A 556 -26.27 -5.98 -52.89
C VAL A 556 -25.92 -5.23 -51.61
N VAL A 557 -25.31 -4.07 -51.79
CA VAL A 557 -24.98 -3.05 -50.77
C VAL A 557 -23.61 -3.14 -50.08
N PRO A 558 -22.52 -2.94 -50.84
CA PRO A 558 -21.50 -1.97 -50.45
C PRO A 558 -21.88 -0.62 -51.08
N ARG A 559 -22.53 0.28 -50.32
CA ARG A 559 -22.43 1.76 -50.52
C ARG A 559 -23.33 2.67 -49.67
N VAL A 560 -24.35 2.20 -48.93
CA VAL A 560 -25.30 3.18 -48.32
C VAL A 560 -25.57 3.06 -46.82
N PHE A 561 -25.32 1.96 -46.12
CA PHE A 561 -25.54 1.93 -44.66
C PHE A 561 -24.30 2.32 -43.84
N GLY A 562 -23.65 3.39 -44.28
CA GLY A 562 -22.90 4.29 -43.42
C GLY A 562 -23.86 5.33 -42.85
N ARG A 563 -24.70 4.93 -41.89
CA ARG A 563 -25.39 5.77 -40.91
C ARG A 563 -26.42 4.92 -40.17
N VAL A 564 -26.23 4.88 -38.84
CA VAL A 564 -27.27 4.64 -37.82
C VAL A 564 -27.63 3.17 -37.53
N VAL A 565 -27.23 2.78 -36.31
CA VAL A 565 -27.80 1.75 -35.41
C VAL A 565 -27.32 0.30 -35.54
N GLY A 566 -26.74 -0.18 -34.42
CA GLY A 566 -26.33 -1.56 -34.18
C GLY A 566 -25.20 -1.72 -33.15
N LYS A 567 -25.12 -0.82 -32.15
CA LYS A 567 -24.10 -0.88 -31.07
C LYS A 567 -24.35 -2.11 -30.18
N SER A 568 -23.40 -3.04 -30.17
CA SER A 568 -23.44 -4.20 -29.30
C SER A 568 -23.22 -3.79 -27.84
N ARG A 569 -23.97 -4.42 -26.91
CA ARG A 569 -23.88 -4.23 -25.45
C ARG A 569 -22.45 -4.37 -24.87
N GLU A 570 -21.54 -4.98 -25.61
CA GLU A 570 -20.13 -5.15 -25.25
C GLU A 570 -19.30 -3.89 -25.55
N ALA A 571 -19.63 -3.16 -26.63
CA ALA A 571 -19.12 -1.82 -26.87
C ALA A 571 -19.71 -0.81 -25.87
N VAL A 572 -20.94 -1.04 -25.38
CA VAL A 572 -21.56 -0.23 -24.31
C VAL A 572 -20.89 -0.50 -22.96
N ALA A 573 -20.55 -1.75 -22.61
CA ALA A 573 -19.83 -2.05 -21.36
C ALA A 573 -18.37 -1.56 -21.37
N GLN A 574 -17.69 -1.63 -22.52
CA GLN A 574 -16.35 -1.05 -22.70
C GLN A 574 -16.36 0.47 -22.82
N ALA A 575 -17.44 1.06 -23.36
CA ALA A 575 -17.68 2.49 -23.33
C ALA A 575 -18.09 2.95 -21.93
N MET A 576 -18.84 2.18 -21.13
CA MET A 576 -19.14 2.50 -19.72
C MET A 576 -17.88 2.47 -18.86
N VAL A 577 -16.95 1.53 -19.10
CA VAL A 577 -15.59 1.53 -18.51
C VAL A 577 -14.70 2.64 -19.11
N LEU A 578 -15.16 3.40 -20.10
CA LEU A 578 -14.46 4.57 -20.65
C LEU A 578 -15.14 5.89 -20.23
N GLU A 579 -16.46 5.88 -20.03
CA GLU A 579 -17.33 6.95 -19.53
C GLU A 579 -17.25 7.04 -17.99
N MET A 580 -16.95 5.94 -17.28
CA MET A 580 -16.51 6.00 -15.87
C MET A 580 -15.25 6.85 -15.69
N PHE A 581 -14.53 7.18 -16.77
CA PHE A 581 -13.34 8.05 -16.78
C PHE A 581 -13.60 9.39 -17.50
N ARG A 582 -14.86 9.79 -17.71
CA ARG A 582 -15.19 11.13 -18.19
C ARG A 582 -16.49 11.62 -17.58
N GLU A 583 -16.37 12.48 -16.57
CA GLU A 583 -17.09 13.74 -16.39
C GLU A 583 -16.28 14.61 -15.40
N GLU A 584 -16.43 15.93 -15.52
CA GLU A 584 -15.42 16.98 -15.33
C GLU A 584 -15.01 17.30 -13.87
N ASP A 585 -13.77 17.80 -13.75
CA ASP A 585 -12.94 18.10 -12.55
C ASP A 585 -13.59 18.87 -11.38
N TYR A 586 -13.34 18.44 -10.12
CA TYR A 586 -13.14 19.32 -8.95
C TYR A 586 -12.10 18.74 -7.94
N TYR A 587 -10.96 19.45 -7.84
CA TYR A 587 -9.82 19.44 -6.87
C TYR A 587 -8.99 18.17 -6.56
N ASN A 588 -7.70 18.43 -6.30
CA ASN A 588 -6.57 17.53 -6.51
C ASN A 588 -5.69 17.35 -5.26
N ASP A 589 -6.34 17.36 -4.09
CA ASP A 589 -5.75 16.99 -2.79
C ASP A 589 -6.07 15.52 -2.44
N ASP A 590 -6.87 14.90 -3.30
CA ASP A 590 -7.78 13.83 -2.95
C ASP A 590 -7.14 12.46 -2.87
N VAL A 591 -6.38 11.95 -3.84
CA VAL A 591 -6.00 10.51 -3.83
C VAL A 591 -5.34 10.01 -2.53
N LEU A 592 -4.46 10.77 -1.87
CA LEU A 592 -3.90 10.35 -0.58
C LEU A 592 -4.84 10.60 0.59
N ASP A 593 -5.53 11.75 0.59
CA ASP A 593 -6.52 12.09 1.61
C ASP A 593 -7.74 11.17 1.50
N GLN A 594 -8.03 10.64 0.31
CA GLN A 594 -9.01 9.63 -0.07
C GLN A 594 -8.50 8.22 0.22
N MET A 595 -7.22 7.89 0.05
CA MET A 595 -6.66 6.62 0.56
C MET A 595 -6.74 6.60 2.08
N GLY A 596 -6.35 7.70 2.71
CA GLY A 596 -6.51 7.96 4.13
C GLY A 596 -7.98 7.86 4.52
N ALA A 597 -8.89 8.56 3.85
CA ALA A 597 -10.32 8.55 4.14
C ALA A 597 -10.99 7.20 3.82
N SER A 598 -10.58 6.47 2.79
CA SER A 598 -11.15 5.16 2.45
C SER A 598 -10.78 4.08 3.47
N ILE A 599 -9.74 4.32 4.29
CA ILE A 599 -9.22 3.37 5.27
C ILE A 599 -9.51 3.81 6.70
N LEU A 600 -9.34 5.09 6.97
CA LEU A 600 -9.46 5.74 8.28
C LEU A 600 -10.76 6.51 8.42
N GLY A 601 -11.50 6.70 7.33
CA GLY A 601 -12.87 7.17 7.27
C GLY A 601 -13.20 8.60 7.67
N VAL A 602 -12.32 9.63 7.77
CA VAL A 602 -12.75 10.90 8.43
C VAL A 602 -11.94 12.19 8.11
N GLU A 603 -12.60 13.34 8.31
CA GLU A 603 -12.13 14.72 8.59
C GLU A 603 -11.23 15.46 7.58
N GLY A 604 -11.68 15.52 6.34
CA GLY A 604 -11.58 16.80 5.61
C GLY A 604 -12.45 17.88 6.30
N PRO A 605 -12.25 19.19 6.02
CA PRO A 605 -13.20 20.21 6.44
C PRO A 605 -14.62 19.74 6.10
N ARG A 606 -15.54 19.79 7.07
CA ARG A 606 -16.94 19.38 6.86
C ARG A 606 -17.43 20.01 5.57
N ARG A 607 -17.77 19.19 4.57
CA ARG A 607 -18.37 19.66 3.31
C ARG A 607 -19.52 20.61 3.63
N HIS A 608 -19.65 21.69 2.87
CA HIS A 608 -20.76 22.60 3.09
C HIS A 608 -22.06 21.81 2.87
N PRO A 609 -23.10 21.95 3.71
CA PRO A 609 -24.33 21.16 3.62
C PRO A 609 -25.09 21.29 2.28
N ASP A 610 -24.64 22.17 1.39
CA ASP A 610 -25.23 22.44 0.07
C ASP A 610 -24.42 21.85 -1.10
N GLU A 611 -23.26 21.24 -0.84
CA GLU A 611 -22.51 20.49 -1.86
C GLU A 611 -23.15 19.10 -2.05
N PRO A 612 -23.53 18.71 -3.29
CA PRO A 612 -24.07 17.38 -3.54
C PRO A 612 -23.04 16.32 -3.10
N PRO A 613 -23.50 15.16 -2.60
CA PRO A 613 -22.59 14.06 -2.31
C PRO A 613 -22.02 13.59 -3.63
N ASP A 614 -20.80 14.04 -3.97
CA ASP A 614 -20.08 13.49 -5.13
C ASP A 614 -20.04 11.96 -4.98
N ASP A 615 -20.65 11.28 -5.94
CA ASP A 615 -20.69 9.82 -6.08
C ASP A 615 -19.33 9.25 -5.71
N GLU A 616 -19.26 8.31 -4.77
CA GLU A 616 -18.04 7.64 -4.34
C GLU A 616 -17.22 7.15 -5.55
N VAL A 617 -16.17 7.89 -5.91
CA VAL A 617 -15.35 7.61 -7.07
C VAL A 617 -14.42 6.45 -6.69
N PHE A 618 -14.54 5.32 -7.37
CA PHE A 618 -13.67 4.16 -7.20
C PHE A 618 -12.30 4.39 -7.85
N GLU A 619 -11.50 5.28 -7.27
CA GLU A 619 -10.20 5.74 -7.76
C GLU A 619 -9.05 4.78 -7.45
N LEU A 620 -9.16 3.91 -6.44
CA LEU A 620 -8.13 2.92 -6.06
C LEU A 620 -8.17 1.69 -6.95
N PHE A 621 -9.31 1.40 -7.56
CA PHE A 621 -9.53 0.24 -8.39
C PHE A 621 -8.44 0.06 -9.49
N PRO A 622 -8.06 1.09 -10.30
CA PRO A 622 -7.00 0.97 -11.29
C PRO A 622 -5.61 0.69 -10.68
N MET A 623 -5.33 1.25 -9.50
CA MET A 623 -4.06 1.01 -8.78
C MET A 623 -3.96 -0.44 -8.33
N PHE A 624 -5.02 -0.97 -7.72
CA PHE A 624 -5.08 -2.37 -7.33
C PHE A 624 -4.98 -3.31 -8.53
N MET A 625 -5.62 -2.99 -9.66
CA MET A 625 -5.48 -3.74 -10.90
C MET A 625 -4.00 -3.84 -11.34
N GLY A 626 -3.25 -2.74 -11.31
CA GLY A 626 -1.82 -2.74 -11.62
C GLY A 626 -1.02 -3.59 -10.64
N GLY A 627 -1.24 -3.40 -9.35
CA GLY A 627 -0.48 -4.08 -8.30
C GLY A 627 -0.71 -5.57 -8.23
N LEU A 628 -1.95 -6.03 -8.47
CA LEU A 628 -2.31 -7.45 -8.49
C LEU A 628 -1.62 -8.20 -9.64
N LEU A 629 -1.29 -7.49 -10.72
CA LEU A 629 -0.56 -8.04 -11.85
C LEU A 629 0.96 -8.13 -11.60
N SER A 630 1.50 -7.52 -10.54
CA SER A 630 2.93 -7.61 -10.20
C SER A 630 3.36 -9.05 -9.87
N ALA A 631 4.61 -9.41 -10.18
CA ALA A 631 5.10 -10.77 -9.95
C ALA A 631 5.07 -11.17 -8.46
N HIS A 632 5.34 -10.23 -7.56
CA HIS A 632 5.31 -10.44 -6.12
C HIS A 632 3.90 -10.75 -5.62
N ASN A 633 2.92 -9.88 -5.91
CA ASN A 633 1.54 -10.07 -5.43
C ASN A 633 0.91 -11.33 -6.03
N ARG A 634 1.18 -11.67 -7.31
CA ARG A 634 0.74 -12.94 -7.89
C ARG A 634 1.29 -14.16 -7.15
N ALA A 635 2.55 -14.12 -6.72
CA ALA A 635 3.15 -15.22 -5.97
C ALA A 635 2.52 -15.38 -4.57
N VAL A 636 2.13 -14.27 -3.94
CA VAL A 636 1.39 -14.29 -2.67
C VAL A 636 -0.04 -14.82 -2.87
N LEU A 637 -0.76 -14.33 -3.87
CA LEU A 637 -2.14 -14.76 -4.18
C LEU A 637 -2.21 -16.24 -4.57
N ALA A 638 -1.20 -16.77 -5.25
CA ALA A 638 -1.10 -18.20 -5.54
C ALA A 638 -1.08 -19.07 -4.26
N GLN A 639 -0.45 -18.58 -3.19
CA GLN A 639 -0.45 -19.27 -1.88
C GLN A 639 -1.82 -19.23 -1.20
N LEU A 640 -2.63 -18.22 -1.50
CA LEU A 640 -4.02 -18.10 -1.05
C LEU A 640 -5.02 -18.87 -1.92
N GLY A 641 -4.55 -19.68 -2.87
CA GLY A 641 -5.42 -20.41 -3.80
C GLY A 641 -6.06 -19.52 -4.87
N CYS A 642 -5.53 -18.31 -5.09
CA CYS A 642 -5.96 -17.35 -6.12
C CYS A 642 -4.87 -17.15 -7.20
N PRO A 643 -4.47 -18.20 -7.95
CA PRO A 643 -3.38 -18.08 -8.92
C PRO A 643 -3.80 -17.26 -10.15
N ILE A 644 -3.08 -16.17 -10.42
CA ILE A 644 -3.20 -15.38 -11.65
C ILE A 644 -2.16 -15.90 -12.65
N LYS A 645 -2.59 -16.41 -13.80
CA LYS A 645 -1.65 -16.95 -14.80
C LYS A 645 -0.86 -15.81 -15.46
N THR A 646 0.41 -16.08 -15.74
CA THR A 646 1.31 -15.11 -16.40
C THR A 646 0.79 -14.66 -17.77
N LEU A 647 0.09 -15.53 -18.50
CA LEU A 647 -0.48 -15.20 -19.81
C LEU A 647 -1.64 -14.20 -19.69
N ASP A 648 -2.58 -14.43 -18.77
CA ASP A 648 -3.69 -13.52 -18.50
C ASP A 648 -3.18 -12.14 -18.05
N ALA A 649 -2.12 -12.12 -17.23
CA ALA A 649 -1.48 -10.88 -16.82
C ALA A 649 -0.78 -10.14 -17.98
N LEU A 650 -0.18 -10.89 -18.92
CA LEU A 650 0.45 -10.33 -20.11
C LEU A 650 -0.59 -9.76 -21.08
N GLU A 651 -1.70 -10.47 -21.30
CA GLU A 651 -2.81 -10.00 -22.14
C GLU A 651 -3.43 -8.70 -21.59
N ASN A 652 -3.69 -8.65 -20.27
CA ASN A 652 -4.18 -7.46 -19.59
C ASN A 652 -3.18 -6.29 -19.70
N ALA A 653 -1.89 -6.54 -19.46
CA ALA A 653 -0.85 -5.52 -19.61
C ALA A 653 -0.69 -5.04 -21.06
N GLN A 654 -0.85 -5.92 -22.06
CA GLN A 654 -0.81 -5.57 -23.48
C GLN A 654 -2.03 -4.75 -23.91
N ALA A 655 -3.23 -5.07 -23.39
CA ALA A 655 -4.43 -4.27 -23.63
C ALA A 655 -4.27 -2.84 -23.09
N ILE A 656 -3.73 -2.71 -21.87
CA ILE A 656 -3.42 -1.41 -21.25
C ILE A 656 -2.35 -0.67 -22.06
N LYS A 657 -1.26 -1.34 -22.46
CA LYS A 657 -0.22 -0.77 -23.34
C LYS A 657 -0.78 -0.26 -24.67
N LYS A 658 -1.71 -0.99 -25.30
CA LYS A 658 -2.35 -0.58 -26.56
C LYS A 658 -3.26 0.64 -26.37
N LYS A 659 -3.84 0.81 -25.18
CA LYS A 659 -4.64 1.99 -24.80
C LYS A 659 -3.73 3.19 -24.52
N LEU A 660 -2.68 3.01 -23.72
CA LEU A 660 -1.66 4.03 -23.40
C LEU A 660 -0.86 4.50 -24.63
N GLY A 661 -0.48 3.58 -25.52
CA GLY A 661 0.25 3.91 -26.75
C GLY A 661 -0.55 4.73 -27.76
N LYS A 662 -1.89 4.72 -27.67
CA LYS A 662 -2.75 5.62 -28.44
C LYS A 662 -2.85 7.02 -27.80
N LEU A 663 -2.71 7.10 -26.48
CA LEU A 663 -2.75 8.34 -25.70
C LEU A 663 -1.45 9.14 -25.77
N GLY A 664 -0.30 8.52 -26.06
CA GLY A 664 0.97 9.23 -26.28
C GLY A 664 1.00 10.23 -27.46
N ARG A 665 -0.13 10.38 -28.18
CA ARG A 665 -0.35 11.41 -29.22
C ARG A 665 -1.24 12.57 -28.76
N GLN A 666 -1.82 12.49 -27.56
CA GLN A 666 -2.71 13.48 -26.96
C GLN A 666 -2.07 14.00 -25.65
N VAL A 667 -2.23 15.29 -25.37
CA VAL A 667 -1.84 15.86 -24.08
C VAL A 667 -2.84 15.36 -23.05
N LEU A 668 -2.39 14.48 -22.15
CA LEU A 668 -3.22 13.98 -21.05
C LEU A 668 -3.38 15.08 -19.98
N PRO A 669 -4.54 15.15 -19.31
CA PRO A 669 -4.68 15.91 -18.09
C PRO A 669 -3.63 15.48 -17.04
N PRO A 670 -3.14 16.40 -16.20
CA PRO A 670 -2.19 16.11 -15.12
C PRO A 670 -2.61 14.95 -14.18
N SER A 671 -3.90 14.84 -13.86
CA SER A 671 -4.48 13.80 -13.00
C SER A 671 -4.41 12.41 -13.64
N GLU A 672 -4.92 12.25 -14.85
CA GLU A 672 -4.87 10.99 -15.59
C GLU A 672 -3.43 10.51 -15.80
N LEU A 673 -2.49 11.44 -16.04
CA LEU A 673 -1.08 11.12 -16.14
C LEU A 673 -0.54 10.58 -14.81
N LEU A 674 -0.91 11.18 -13.68
CA LEU A 674 -0.51 10.70 -12.36
C LEU A 674 -1.05 9.29 -12.09
N ASP A 675 -2.32 8.99 -12.41
CA ASP A 675 -2.91 7.67 -12.23
C ASP A 675 -2.17 6.59 -13.03
N HIS A 676 -1.74 6.92 -14.25
CA HIS A 676 -0.90 6.04 -15.03
C HIS A 676 0.46 5.79 -14.39
N LEU A 677 1.08 6.81 -13.79
CA LEU A 677 2.33 6.65 -13.03
C LEU A 677 2.12 5.76 -11.80
N PHE A 678 0.99 5.91 -11.08
CA PHE A 678 0.63 5.02 -9.97
C PHE A 678 0.42 3.59 -10.43
N PHE A 679 -0.27 3.36 -11.55
CA PHE A 679 -0.41 2.02 -12.12
C PHE A 679 0.97 1.40 -12.42
N HIS A 680 1.88 2.15 -13.04
CA HIS A 680 3.22 1.68 -13.36
C HIS A 680 4.07 1.39 -12.11
N TYR A 681 3.88 2.20 -11.07
CA TYR A 681 4.48 1.98 -9.76
C TYR A 681 3.94 0.70 -9.13
N GLU A 682 2.62 0.53 -9.03
CA GLU A 682 1.98 -0.65 -8.45
C GLU A 682 2.35 -1.94 -9.23
N PHE A 683 2.41 -1.87 -10.56
CA PHE A 683 2.73 -3.02 -11.40
C PHE A 683 4.16 -3.56 -11.21
N GLN A 684 5.09 -2.73 -10.69
CA GLN A 684 6.47 -3.11 -10.35
C GLN A 684 7.21 -3.85 -11.48
N ASN A 685 6.97 -3.45 -12.74
CA ASN A 685 7.60 -4.04 -13.92
C ASN A 685 8.42 -3.00 -14.69
N GLN A 686 9.70 -2.88 -14.32
CA GLN A 686 10.60 -1.87 -14.89
C GLN A 686 10.75 -1.98 -16.42
N ARG A 687 10.76 -3.19 -16.99
CA ARG A 687 10.90 -3.37 -18.45
C ARG A 687 9.67 -2.85 -19.19
N PHE A 688 8.49 -3.17 -18.69
CA PHE A 688 7.23 -2.68 -19.25
C PHE A 688 7.12 -1.16 -19.10
N SER A 689 7.39 -0.63 -17.90
CA SER A 689 7.37 0.82 -17.65
C SER A 689 8.37 1.57 -18.54
N ALA A 690 9.60 1.05 -18.69
CA ALA A 690 10.59 1.64 -19.59
C ALA A 690 10.17 1.62 -21.06
N GLU A 691 9.46 0.58 -21.51
CA GLU A 691 8.97 0.49 -22.88
C GLU A 691 7.82 1.47 -23.15
N VAL A 692 6.85 1.57 -22.23
CA VAL A 692 5.69 2.45 -22.38
C VAL A 692 6.10 3.91 -22.21
N LEU A 693 6.86 4.22 -21.17
CA LEU A 693 7.28 5.58 -20.81
C LEU A 693 8.53 6.04 -21.56
N GLY A 694 9.19 5.16 -22.32
CA GLY A 694 10.35 5.52 -23.15
C GLY A 694 10.02 6.54 -24.25
N SER A 695 8.73 6.67 -24.59
CA SER A 695 8.24 7.68 -25.54
C SER A 695 7.86 9.02 -24.89
N LEU A 696 7.80 9.10 -23.56
CA LEU A 696 7.39 10.30 -22.83
C LEU A 696 8.49 11.36 -22.93
N ARG A 697 8.15 12.50 -23.54
CA ARG A 697 9.05 13.66 -23.68
C ARG A 697 8.71 14.80 -22.73
N GLN A 698 7.45 14.89 -22.32
CA GLN A 698 6.96 15.97 -21.45
C GLN A 698 6.25 15.36 -20.25
N LEU A 699 6.53 15.91 -19.07
CA LEU A 699 5.84 15.62 -17.82
C LEU A 699 5.16 16.91 -17.36
N ASN A 700 3.84 17.00 -17.53
CA ASN A 700 3.07 18.14 -17.05
C ASN A 700 2.16 17.69 -15.91
N LEU A 701 2.54 18.05 -14.69
CA LEU A 701 1.76 17.80 -13.47
C LEU A 701 1.36 19.10 -12.78
N ALA A 702 1.34 20.23 -13.51
CA ALA A 702 1.00 21.52 -12.93
C ALA A 702 -0.39 21.51 -12.29
N GLY A 703 -0.50 22.14 -11.13
CA GLY A 703 -1.72 22.19 -10.32
C GLY A 703 -2.02 20.93 -9.50
N VAL A 704 -1.28 19.85 -9.69
CA VAL A 704 -1.42 18.62 -8.87
C VAL A 704 -0.70 18.82 -7.55
N ARG A 705 -1.39 18.70 -6.42
CA ARG A 705 -0.74 18.73 -5.10
C ARG A 705 0.19 17.53 -4.95
N MET A 706 1.48 17.79 -4.80
CA MET A 706 2.54 16.80 -4.72
C MET A 706 2.82 16.43 -3.28
N THR A 707 2.37 15.25 -2.88
CA THR A 707 2.65 14.65 -1.58
C THR A 707 3.93 13.81 -1.61
N PRO A 708 4.51 13.42 -0.46
CA PRO A 708 5.68 12.55 -0.42
C PRO A 708 5.53 11.24 -1.21
N LEU A 709 4.34 10.60 -1.18
CA LEU A 709 4.08 9.42 -1.99
C LEU A 709 4.06 9.74 -3.49
N LYS A 710 3.34 10.79 -3.92
CA LYS A 710 3.28 11.20 -5.33
C LYS A 710 4.69 11.51 -5.87
N CYS A 711 5.51 12.23 -5.10
CA CYS A 711 6.92 12.47 -5.43
C CYS A 711 7.71 11.16 -5.58
N THR A 712 7.52 10.21 -4.66
CA THR A 712 8.22 8.91 -4.67
C THR A 712 7.81 8.05 -5.88
N VAL A 713 6.51 8.03 -6.21
CA VAL A 713 5.96 7.34 -7.38
C VAL A 713 6.57 7.92 -8.65
N VAL A 714 6.51 9.25 -8.83
CA VAL A 714 7.08 9.95 -9.98
C VAL A 714 8.59 9.68 -10.09
N ALA A 715 9.33 9.79 -8.99
CA ALA A 715 10.77 9.54 -8.94
C ALA A 715 11.15 8.10 -9.24
N THR A 716 10.39 7.12 -8.76
CA THR A 716 10.68 5.69 -8.98
C THR A 716 10.39 5.29 -10.43
N VAL A 717 9.27 5.74 -10.97
CA VAL A 717 8.79 5.36 -12.31
C VAL A 717 9.57 6.10 -13.39
N LEU A 718 9.83 7.40 -13.18
CA LEU A 718 10.51 8.28 -14.14
C LEU A 718 11.95 8.61 -13.74
N GLY A 719 12.53 8.03 -12.67
CA GLY A 719 13.94 8.26 -12.35
C GLY A 719 14.88 7.44 -13.23
N SER A 720 14.50 6.20 -13.54
CA SER A 720 15.40 5.21 -14.20
C SER A 720 15.31 5.18 -15.73
N GLY A 721 14.59 6.10 -16.36
CA GLY A 721 14.44 6.12 -17.82
C GLY A 721 15.69 6.62 -18.54
N ARG A 722 15.88 6.15 -19.79
CA ARG A 722 17.11 6.39 -20.57
C ARG A 722 17.10 7.68 -21.41
N HIS A 723 15.95 8.34 -21.54
CA HIS A 723 15.79 9.49 -22.43
C HIS A 723 15.62 10.78 -21.63
N ALA A 724 16.17 11.89 -22.13
CA ALA A 724 15.89 13.20 -21.55
C ALA A 724 14.41 13.57 -21.73
N LEU A 725 13.86 14.26 -20.73
CA LEU A 725 12.57 14.92 -20.77
C LEU A 725 12.79 16.34 -21.30
N ASP A 726 12.07 16.70 -22.36
CA ASP A 726 12.13 18.04 -22.95
C ASP A 726 11.56 19.08 -21.99
N GLU A 727 10.53 18.71 -21.22
CA GLU A 727 9.93 19.58 -20.20
C GLU A 727 9.38 18.79 -19.02
N VAL A 728 9.68 19.28 -17.81
CA VAL A 728 9.07 18.88 -16.54
C VAL A 728 8.42 20.11 -15.93
N ASN A 729 7.10 20.11 -15.86
CA ASN A 729 6.31 21.20 -15.31
C ASN A 729 5.58 20.75 -14.04
N LEU A 730 5.99 21.32 -12.91
CA LEU A 730 5.44 21.09 -11.57
C LEU A 730 5.05 22.42 -10.92
N ALA A 731 4.50 23.34 -11.72
CA ALA A 731 4.03 24.61 -11.21
C ALA A 731 2.79 24.43 -10.32
N SER A 732 2.68 25.20 -9.24
CA SER A 732 1.53 25.17 -8.31
C SER A 732 1.25 23.79 -7.72
N CYS A 733 2.31 23.04 -7.39
CA CYS A 733 2.23 21.69 -6.87
C CYS A 733 2.38 21.57 -5.34
N GLN A 734 2.52 22.69 -4.62
CA GLN A 734 2.83 22.73 -3.17
C GLN A 734 4.07 21.89 -2.79
N LEU A 735 5.08 21.87 -3.66
CA LEU A 735 6.32 21.14 -3.40
C LEU A 735 7.11 21.75 -2.24
N ASP A 736 7.56 20.90 -1.32
CA ASP A 736 8.47 21.24 -0.24
C ASP A 736 9.93 20.81 -0.56
N PRO A 737 10.94 21.19 0.25
CA PRO A 737 12.32 20.78 0.03
C PRO A 737 12.52 19.25 0.01
N ALA A 738 11.72 18.49 0.77
CA ALA A 738 11.80 17.03 0.75
C ALA A 738 11.34 16.45 -0.59
N GLY A 739 10.26 16.98 -1.15
CA GLY A 739 9.77 16.65 -2.48
C GLY A 739 10.80 16.95 -3.57
N LEU A 740 11.52 18.07 -3.49
CA LEU A 740 12.60 18.40 -4.42
C LEU A 740 13.73 17.36 -4.37
N ARG A 741 14.15 16.93 -3.17
CA ARG A 741 15.15 15.86 -3.01
C ARG A 741 14.69 14.54 -3.60
N THR A 742 13.45 14.14 -3.33
CA THR A 742 12.89 12.89 -3.87
C THR A 742 12.81 12.94 -5.40
N LEU A 743 12.45 14.08 -5.99
CA LEU A 743 12.31 14.25 -7.44
C LEU A 743 13.63 14.52 -8.18
N MET A 744 14.76 14.64 -7.47
CA MET A 744 16.08 14.88 -8.06
C MET A 744 16.41 13.96 -9.26
N PRO A 745 16.15 12.64 -9.24
CA PRO A 745 16.41 11.76 -10.39
C PRO A 745 15.64 12.14 -11.66
N VAL A 746 14.47 12.77 -11.51
CA VAL A 746 13.64 13.25 -12.62
C VAL A 746 14.15 14.59 -13.13
N PHE A 747 14.54 15.50 -12.22
CA PHE A 747 15.09 16.81 -12.57
C PHE A 747 16.39 16.72 -13.36
N LEU A 748 17.26 15.77 -13.01
CA LEU A 748 18.51 15.52 -13.74
C LEU A 748 18.29 15.11 -15.20
N ARG A 749 17.09 14.63 -15.54
CA ARG A 749 16.72 14.26 -16.91
C ARG A 749 16.00 15.38 -17.66
N ALA A 750 15.68 16.49 -16.99
CA ALA A 750 14.88 17.57 -17.57
C ALA A 750 15.76 18.58 -18.33
N ARG A 751 15.29 19.02 -19.50
CA ARG A 751 15.88 20.16 -20.24
C ARG A 751 15.25 21.49 -19.82
N LYS A 752 13.95 21.48 -19.57
CA LYS A 752 13.19 22.62 -19.04
C LYS A 752 12.51 22.19 -17.75
N LEU A 753 12.73 22.93 -16.67
CA LEU A 753 12.20 22.64 -15.36
C LEU A 753 11.37 23.83 -14.86
N GLY A 754 10.06 23.60 -14.68
CA GLY A 754 9.12 24.54 -14.11
C GLY A 754 8.75 24.19 -12.67
N LEU A 755 9.04 25.08 -11.73
CA LEU A 755 8.77 24.95 -10.29
C LEU A 755 8.06 26.19 -9.73
N GLN A 756 7.37 26.95 -10.57
CA GLN A 756 6.70 28.19 -10.17
C GLN A 756 5.59 27.94 -9.14
N LEU A 757 5.28 28.93 -8.30
CA LEU A 757 4.11 28.89 -7.40
C LEU A 757 4.10 27.72 -6.39
N ASN A 758 5.26 27.25 -5.92
CA ASN A 758 5.35 26.17 -4.93
C ASN A 758 5.62 26.67 -3.49
N SER A 759 5.68 27.99 -3.29
CA SER A 759 6.04 28.60 -1.99
C SER A 759 7.43 28.16 -1.48
N LEU A 760 8.36 27.89 -2.40
CA LEU A 760 9.74 27.49 -2.06
C LEU A 760 10.49 28.66 -1.40
N GLY A 761 11.00 28.43 -0.19
CA GLY A 761 11.83 29.39 0.55
C GLY A 761 13.34 29.24 0.31
N PRO A 762 14.19 30.00 1.03
CA PRO A 762 15.66 29.92 0.92
C PRO A 762 16.22 28.51 1.15
N GLU A 763 15.58 27.69 2.00
CA GLU A 763 16.01 26.32 2.28
C GLU A 763 15.97 25.41 1.05
N ALA A 764 14.95 25.57 0.19
CA ALA A 764 14.81 24.81 -1.05
C ALA A 764 15.93 25.12 -2.07
N CYS A 765 16.53 26.31 -1.98
CA CYS A 765 17.66 26.67 -2.84
C CYS A 765 18.91 25.82 -2.60
N ARG A 766 19.03 25.14 -1.44
CA ARG A 766 20.12 24.17 -1.21
C ARG A 766 20.00 22.98 -2.16
N ASP A 767 18.79 22.43 -2.28
CA ASP A 767 18.52 21.30 -3.17
C ASP A 767 18.65 21.72 -4.65
N LEU A 768 18.22 22.94 -5.01
CA LEU A 768 18.40 23.48 -6.36
C LEU A 768 19.87 23.77 -6.70
N ARG A 769 20.66 24.26 -5.76
CA ARG A 769 22.12 24.39 -5.91
C ARG A 769 22.74 23.02 -6.18
N ASP A 770 22.38 22.02 -5.41
CA ASP A 770 22.90 20.65 -5.56
C ASP A 770 22.49 20.05 -6.93
N LEU A 771 21.27 20.34 -7.41
CA LEU A 771 20.85 20.01 -8.77
C LEU A 771 21.73 20.67 -9.84
N LEU A 772 22.02 21.98 -9.71
CA LEU A 772 22.80 22.73 -10.68
C LEU A 772 24.28 22.30 -10.71
N LEU A 773 24.84 21.89 -9.57
CA LEU A 773 26.20 21.38 -9.44
C LEU A 773 26.36 19.91 -9.84
N HIS A 774 25.27 19.19 -10.05
CA HIS A 774 25.33 17.77 -10.36
C HIS A 774 25.88 17.52 -11.78
N ASP A 775 26.82 16.58 -11.93
CA ASP A 775 27.48 16.27 -13.22
C ASP A 775 26.53 15.87 -14.36
N GLN A 776 25.36 15.32 -14.00
CA GLN A 776 24.32 14.90 -14.94
C GLN A 776 23.27 15.98 -15.23
N CYS A 777 23.45 17.21 -14.75
CA CYS A 777 22.46 18.28 -14.92
C CYS A 777 22.32 18.72 -16.37
N GLN A 778 21.14 18.48 -16.95
CA GLN A 778 20.80 18.84 -18.34
C GLN A 778 19.86 20.05 -18.43
N VAL A 779 19.59 20.71 -17.30
CA VAL A 779 18.60 21.79 -17.22
C VAL A 779 19.13 23.03 -17.94
N THR A 780 18.52 23.35 -19.08
CA THR A 780 18.81 24.55 -19.87
C THR A 780 17.88 25.73 -19.53
N THR A 781 16.70 25.45 -18.98
CA THR A 781 15.72 26.46 -18.57
C THR A 781 15.20 26.11 -17.18
N LEU A 782 15.35 27.03 -16.23
CA LEU A 782 14.84 26.90 -14.86
C LEU A 782 13.89 28.05 -14.55
N ARG A 783 12.63 27.72 -14.23
CA ARG A 783 11.59 28.69 -13.88
C ARG A 783 11.21 28.55 -12.41
N LEU A 784 11.54 29.56 -11.61
CA LEU A 784 11.29 29.61 -10.16
C LEU A 784 10.33 30.73 -9.76
N SER A 785 9.63 31.31 -10.73
CA SER A 785 8.79 32.48 -10.53
C SER A 785 7.77 32.29 -9.39
N ASN A 786 7.46 33.36 -8.65
CA ASN A 786 6.48 33.33 -7.55
C ASN A 786 6.81 32.33 -6.42
N ASN A 787 8.08 32.28 -6.00
CA ASN A 787 8.54 31.55 -4.82
C ASN A 787 9.32 32.50 -3.89
N PRO A 788 9.08 32.54 -2.57
CA PRO A 788 9.75 33.47 -1.65
C PRO A 788 11.21 33.06 -1.35
N LEU A 789 12.07 33.08 -2.37
CA LEU A 789 13.48 32.68 -2.26
C LEU A 789 14.30 33.67 -1.43
N MET A 790 13.95 34.96 -1.48
CA MET A 790 14.65 36.06 -0.82
C MET A 790 16.13 36.20 -1.26
N ALA A 791 16.84 37.22 -0.76
CA ALA A 791 18.27 37.40 -1.03
C ALA A 791 19.11 36.18 -0.61
N ALA A 792 18.78 35.59 0.55
CA ALA A 792 19.46 34.39 1.06
C ALA A 792 19.35 33.17 0.13
N GLY A 793 18.19 32.95 -0.49
CA GLY A 793 18.01 31.86 -1.45
C GLY A 793 18.76 32.09 -2.76
N VAL A 794 18.83 33.35 -3.23
CA VAL A 794 19.61 33.67 -4.45
C VAL A 794 21.11 33.52 -4.24
N ALA A 795 21.64 33.81 -3.05
CA ALA A 795 23.04 33.53 -2.73
C ALA A 795 23.40 32.05 -2.97
N LEU A 796 22.55 31.12 -2.51
CA LEU A 796 22.73 29.68 -2.74
C LEU A 796 22.58 29.29 -4.23
N LEU A 797 21.65 29.90 -4.95
CA LEU A 797 21.52 29.66 -6.39
C LEU A 797 22.74 30.15 -7.18
N LEU A 798 23.36 31.25 -6.77
CA LEU A 798 24.58 31.79 -7.38
C LEU A 798 25.79 30.87 -7.15
N GLU A 799 25.91 30.25 -5.96
CA GLU A 799 26.90 29.18 -5.73
C GLU A 799 26.75 28.04 -6.75
N GLY A 800 25.51 27.62 -7.02
CA GLY A 800 25.22 26.55 -7.98
C GLY A 800 25.46 26.98 -9.42
N LEU A 801 25.08 28.22 -9.77
CA LEU A 801 25.25 28.79 -11.09
C LEU A 801 26.72 28.97 -11.49
N ALA A 802 27.59 29.29 -10.53
CA ALA A 802 29.03 29.42 -10.75
C ALA A 802 29.69 28.12 -11.26
N GLY A 803 29.19 26.96 -10.81
CA GLY A 803 29.67 25.64 -11.27
C GLY A 803 28.89 25.04 -12.44
N ASN A 804 27.75 25.62 -12.81
CA ASN A 804 26.86 25.06 -13.81
C ASN A 804 27.24 25.48 -15.25
N THR A 805 27.16 24.52 -16.18
CA THR A 805 27.52 24.73 -17.59
C THR A 805 26.36 24.53 -18.57
N SER A 806 25.19 24.12 -18.08
CA SER A 806 24.04 23.75 -18.92
C SER A 806 22.93 24.81 -18.96
N LEU A 807 22.77 25.59 -17.89
CA LEU A 807 21.68 26.55 -17.74
C LEU A 807 21.88 27.78 -18.62
N LYS A 808 20.84 28.09 -19.42
CA LYS A 808 20.82 29.22 -20.35
C LYS A 808 19.76 30.26 -20.00
N HIS A 809 18.63 29.81 -19.47
CA HIS A 809 17.50 30.68 -19.13
C HIS A 809 17.11 30.49 -17.67
N LEU A 810 17.17 31.56 -16.89
CA LEU A 810 16.79 31.57 -15.47
C LEU A 810 15.71 32.61 -15.22
N SER A 811 14.57 32.17 -14.67
CA SER A 811 13.51 33.07 -14.23
C SER A 811 13.34 33.07 -12.72
N LEU A 812 13.58 34.23 -12.12
CA LEU A 812 13.40 34.61 -10.72
C LEU A 812 12.34 35.72 -10.61
N LEU A 813 11.37 35.75 -11.52
CA LEU A 813 10.26 36.70 -11.48
C LEU A 813 9.51 36.59 -10.15
N HIS A 814 9.36 37.70 -9.43
CA HIS A 814 8.63 37.76 -8.17
C HIS A 814 9.08 36.71 -7.13
N THR A 815 10.34 36.76 -6.73
CA THR A 815 10.92 35.88 -5.71
C THR A 815 11.35 36.60 -4.43
N GLY A 816 11.05 37.90 -4.33
CA GLY A 816 11.28 38.71 -3.14
C GLY A 816 12.76 39.05 -2.92
N LEU A 817 13.51 39.29 -4.00
CA LEU A 817 14.96 39.53 -3.90
C LEU A 817 15.32 40.85 -3.22
N GLY A 818 14.54 41.91 -3.45
CA GLY A 818 14.87 43.27 -3.04
C GLY A 818 16.20 43.77 -3.62
N ASP A 819 16.68 44.89 -3.11
CA ASP A 819 17.97 45.47 -3.52
C ASP A 819 19.14 44.54 -3.22
N GLU A 820 19.17 43.95 -2.02
CA GLU A 820 20.24 43.04 -1.57
C GLU A 820 20.43 41.87 -2.56
N GLY A 821 19.34 41.23 -2.99
CA GLY A 821 19.42 40.11 -3.93
C GLY A 821 19.89 40.52 -5.33
N LEU A 822 19.50 41.70 -5.81
CA LEU A 822 19.98 42.21 -7.11
C LEU A 822 21.45 42.66 -7.06
N GLU A 823 21.90 43.22 -5.95
CA GLU A 823 23.31 43.56 -5.73
C GLU A 823 24.18 42.30 -5.66
N LEU A 824 23.70 41.23 -5.00
CA LEU A 824 24.37 39.92 -5.02
C LEU A 824 24.46 39.35 -6.43
N LEU A 825 23.38 39.44 -7.22
CA LEU A 825 23.42 39.05 -8.63
C LEU A 825 24.45 39.90 -9.40
N ALA A 826 24.44 41.22 -9.24
CA ALA A 826 25.37 42.11 -9.94
C ALA A 826 26.84 41.81 -9.64
N THR A 827 27.16 41.38 -8.41
CA THR A 827 28.54 41.10 -7.96
C THR A 827 29.03 39.69 -8.30
N GLN A 828 28.14 38.74 -8.60
CA GLN A 828 28.53 37.34 -8.84
C GLN A 828 28.11 36.78 -10.20
N LEU A 829 27.38 37.55 -11.02
CA LEU A 829 26.92 37.10 -12.33
C LEU A 829 28.06 36.67 -13.26
N ASP A 830 29.23 37.31 -13.15
CA ASP A 830 30.44 37.04 -13.91
C ASP A 830 31.10 35.67 -13.60
N ARG A 831 30.71 35.03 -12.50
CA ARG A 831 31.18 33.66 -12.17
C ARG A 831 30.60 32.61 -13.10
N ASN A 832 29.46 32.91 -13.74
CA ASN A 832 28.93 32.11 -14.83
C ASN A 832 29.26 32.79 -16.16
N GLN A 833 29.33 31.99 -17.22
CA GLN A 833 29.69 32.46 -18.56
C GLN A 833 28.76 31.87 -19.64
N GLN A 834 27.70 31.17 -19.24
CA GLN A 834 26.80 30.42 -20.13
C GLN A 834 25.37 30.98 -20.17
N LEU A 835 24.97 31.74 -19.14
CA LEU A 835 23.61 32.26 -19.01
C LEU A 835 23.30 33.27 -20.14
N GLN A 836 22.19 33.03 -20.84
CA GLN A 836 21.72 33.81 -21.98
C GLN A 836 20.56 34.73 -21.62
N GLU A 837 19.69 34.30 -20.70
CA GLU A 837 18.54 35.07 -20.28
C GLU A 837 18.36 35.01 -18.75
N LEU A 838 18.22 36.20 -18.15
CA LEU A 838 17.94 36.37 -16.74
C LEU A 838 16.68 37.22 -16.56
N ASN A 839 15.66 36.65 -15.90
CA ASN A 839 14.46 37.39 -15.54
C ASN A 839 14.41 37.60 -14.03
N VAL A 840 14.56 38.86 -13.59
CA VAL A 840 14.49 39.31 -12.19
C VAL A 840 13.41 40.37 -12.01
N ALA A 841 12.43 40.38 -12.89
CA ALA A 841 11.31 41.31 -12.82
C ALA A 841 10.49 41.11 -11.53
N TYR A 842 9.80 42.18 -11.13
CA TYR A 842 8.89 42.21 -10.00
C TYR A 842 9.50 41.74 -8.65
N ASN A 843 10.71 42.19 -8.33
CA ASN A 843 11.41 41.82 -7.11
C ASN A 843 11.52 42.94 -6.07
N GLY A 844 10.86 44.07 -6.30
CA GLY A 844 10.84 45.19 -5.35
C GLY A 844 12.20 45.86 -5.18
N ALA A 845 13.03 45.87 -6.23
CA ALA A 845 14.31 46.56 -6.21
C ALA A 845 14.20 48.00 -6.73
N GLY A 846 14.97 48.90 -6.15
CA GLY A 846 15.11 50.29 -6.53
C GLY A 846 16.17 50.53 -7.60
N ASP A 847 16.33 51.81 -7.94
CA ASP A 847 17.15 52.26 -9.07
C ASP A 847 18.63 51.85 -8.99
N THR A 848 19.22 51.93 -7.80
CA THR A 848 20.66 51.67 -7.59
C THR A 848 21.03 50.23 -7.90
N ALA A 849 20.29 49.28 -7.32
CA ALA A 849 20.50 47.85 -7.52
C ALA A 849 20.22 47.43 -8.98
N ALA A 850 19.15 47.97 -9.57
CA ALA A 850 18.79 47.69 -10.96
C ALA A 850 19.85 48.19 -11.96
N LEU A 851 20.38 49.41 -11.77
CA LEU A 851 21.47 49.95 -12.58
C LEU A 851 22.78 49.15 -12.42
N ALA A 852 23.08 48.70 -11.20
CA ALA A 852 24.26 47.86 -10.93
C ALA A 852 24.16 46.53 -11.68
N LEU A 853 23.02 45.85 -11.60
CA LEU A 853 22.79 44.59 -12.31
C LEU A 853 22.79 44.76 -13.83
N ALA A 854 22.17 45.82 -14.36
CA ALA A 854 22.19 46.11 -15.79
C ALA A 854 23.61 46.32 -16.34
N LYS A 855 24.48 47.01 -15.58
CA LYS A 855 25.90 47.16 -15.95
C LYS A 855 26.67 45.85 -15.90
N ALA A 856 26.39 44.98 -14.92
CA ALA A 856 27.00 43.65 -14.83
C ALA A 856 26.55 42.76 -16.00
N ALA A 857 25.25 42.75 -16.28
CA ALA A 857 24.63 42.05 -17.41
C ALA A 857 25.21 42.49 -18.76
N TRP A 858 25.42 43.80 -18.95
CA TRP A 858 26.02 44.34 -20.17
C TRP A 858 27.46 43.82 -20.42
N LYS A 859 28.21 43.54 -19.35
CA LYS A 859 29.58 42.99 -19.42
C LYS A 859 29.62 41.46 -19.53
N HIS A 860 28.50 40.78 -19.29
CA HIS A 860 28.45 39.32 -19.29
C HIS A 860 28.55 38.80 -20.73
N PRO A 861 29.42 37.83 -21.04
CA PRO A 861 29.81 37.54 -22.43
C PRO A 861 28.77 36.76 -23.23
N SER A 862 27.81 36.12 -22.57
CA SER A 862 26.77 35.32 -23.23
C SER A 862 25.36 35.79 -22.91
N LEU A 863 25.18 36.81 -22.06
CA LEU A 863 23.84 37.24 -21.66
C LEU A 863 23.26 38.13 -22.77
N GLU A 864 22.13 37.70 -23.31
CA GLU A 864 21.44 38.38 -24.40
C GLU A 864 20.27 39.22 -23.88
N LEU A 865 19.63 38.80 -22.77
CA LEU A 865 18.39 39.38 -22.30
C LEU A 865 18.31 39.44 -20.76
N LEU A 866 18.03 40.65 -20.25
CA LEU A 866 17.76 40.92 -18.84
C LEU A 866 16.38 41.56 -18.68
N HIS A 867 15.52 40.97 -17.84
CA HIS A 867 14.20 41.52 -17.53
C HIS A 867 14.18 42.18 -16.14
N LEU A 868 13.81 43.47 -16.11
CA LEU A 868 13.74 44.32 -14.91
C LEU A 868 12.38 44.98 -14.69
N TYR A 869 11.37 44.70 -15.53
CA TYR A 869 10.05 45.29 -15.41
C TYR A 869 9.38 45.00 -14.05
N PHE A 870 8.40 45.83 -13.66
CA PHE A 870 7.69 45.76 -12.37
C PHE A 870 8.56 45.87 -11.10
N ASN A 871 9.83 46.27 -11.22
CA ASN A 871 10.61 46.75 -10.08
C ASN A 871 10.27 48.21 -9.75
N GLU A 872 10.74 48.72 -8.61
CA GLU A 872 10.48 50.08 -8.11
C GLU A 872 11.38 51.11 -8.81
N LEU A 873 11.32 51.11 -10.14
CA LEU A 873 12.20 51.93 -10.98
C LEU A 873 11.56 53.28 -11.29
N SER A 874 12.29 54.37 -11.04
CA SER A 874 11.91 55.72 -11.44
C SER A 874 11.87 55.88 -12.96
N SER A 875 11.17 56.90 -13.45
CA SER A 875 11.15 57.26 -14.87
C SER A 875 12.55 57.52 -15.42
N GLU A 876 13.39 58.18 -14.63
CA GLU A 876 14.77 58.55 -14.92
C GLU A 876 15.63 57.29 -15.08
N CYS A 877 15.50 56.34 -14.16
CA CYS A 877 16.20 55.06 -14.21
C CYS A 877 15.78 54.22 -15.43
N ARG A 878 14.48 54.13 -15.73
CA ARG A 878 13.98 53.43 -16.92
C ARG A 878 14.55 54.03 -18.21
N GLN A 879 14.66 55.36 -18.30
CA GLN A 879 15.28 56.01 -19.44
C GLN A 879 16.78 55.69 -19.52
N ALA A 880 17.51 55.78 -18.41
CA ALA A 880 18.94 55.44 -18.37
C ALA A 880 19.22 53.98 -18.77
N LEU A 881 18.36 53.04 -18.39
CA LEU A 881 18.44 51.62 -18.78
C LEU A 881 18.16 51.40 -20.27
N ARG A 882 17.23 52.16 -20.86
CA ARG A 882 16.97 52.14 -22.32
C ARG A 882 18.14 52.71 -23.10
N ASP A 883 18.69 53.82 -22.63
CA ASP A 883 19.85 54.47 -23.26
C ASP A 883 21.06 53.51 -23.26
N LEU A 884 21.28 52.80 -22.14
CA LEU A 884 22.29 51.75 -22.01
C LEU A 884 22.12 50.63 -23.05
N GLY A 885 20.88 50.23 -23.35
CA GLY A 885 20.55 49.20 -24.35
C GLY A 885 20.60 49.68 -25.80
N SER A 886 20.45 50.99 -26.05
CA SER A 886 20.45 51.59 -27.40
C SER A 886 21.85 51.94 -27.94
N ALA A 887 22.86 51.98 -27.06
CA ALA A 887 24.14 52.62 -27.34
C ALA A 887 25.22 51.76 -28.06
N ALA A 888 25.08 50.43 -28.22
CA ALA A 888 26.12 49.62 -28.87
C ALA A 888 25.66 48.22 -29.34
N GLU A 889 26.24 47.74 -30.45
CA GLU A 889 26.17 46.34 -30.92
C GLU A 889 26.96 45.43 -29.95
N GLY A 890 26.29 44.43 -29.33
CA GLY A 890 26.96 43.32 -28.64
C GLY A 890 26.75 43.17 -27.12
N GLY A 891 25.98 44.04 -26.46
CA GLY A 891 25.65 43.92 -25.02
C GLY A 891 24.24 43.32 -24.75
N ALA A 892 24.01 42.82 -23.54
CA ALA A 892 22.71 42.29 -23.12
C ALA A 892 21.59 43.33 -23.27
N ARG A 893 20.47 42.96 -23.90
CA ARG A 893 19.28 43.80 -24.00
C ARG A 893 18.56 43.85 -22.66
N VAL A 894 18.31 45.06 -22.15
CA VAL A 894 17.57 45.28 -20.90
C VAL A 894 16.12 45.64 -21.21
N VAL A 895 15.18 44.89 -20.64
CA VAL A 895 13.74 45.11 -20.78
C VAL A 895 13.18 45.64 -19.47
N VAL A 896 12.72 46.88 -19.48
CA VAL A 896 12.18 47.58 -18.30
C VAL A 896 10.66 47.72 -18.32
N SER A 897 10.02 47.32 -19.41
CA SER A 897 8.56 47.20 -19.52
C SER A 897 8.19 45.93 -20.30
N LEU A 898 7.09 45.28 -19.92
CA LEU A 898 6.57 44.09 -20.60
C LEU A 898 6.13 44.36 -22.04
N THR A 899 5.79 45.60 -22.35
CA THR A 899 5.27 45.97 -23.67
C THR A 899 6.39 46.27 -24.69
N GLU A 900 7.66 46.26 -24.28
CA GLU A 900 8.81 46.57 -25.13
C GLU A 900 9.13 45.41 -26.11
N GLY A 901 8.61 45.50 -27.34
CA GLY A 901 9.12 44.76 -28.50
C GLY A 901 8.43 43.44 -28.87
N THR A 902 7.20 43.17 -28.42
CA THR A 902 6.42 41.98 -28.81
C THR A 902 5.00 42.34 -29.31
N ALA A 903 4.40 41.45 -30.12
CA ALA A 903 3.02 41.58 -30.56
C ALA A 903 2.08 41.38 -29.35
N VAL A 904 1.47 42.47 -28.89
CA VAL A 904 0.65 42.60 -27.67
C VAL A 904 -0.65 41.77 -27.70
N SER A 905 -0.90 40.92 -28.69
CA SER A 905 -2.13 40.11 -28.77
C SER A 905 -1.94 38.61 -28.54
N GLU A 906 -0.79 38.03 -28.88
CA GLU A 906 -0.62 36.56 -28.85
C GLU A 906 -0.23 36.02 -27.47
N TYR A 907 0.54 36.77 -26.69
CA TYR A 907 1.02 36.31 -25.37
C TYR A 907 0.00 36.57 -24.24
N TRP A 908 -0.76 37.65 -24.37
CA TRP A 908 -1.66 38.12 -23.31
C TRP A 908 -2.93 37.29 -23.21
N SER A 909 -3.47 36.81 -24.33
CA SER A 909 -4.59 35.89 -24.33
C SER A 909 -4.26 34.57 -23.63
N VAL A 910 -3.00 34.14 -23.68
CA VAL A 910 -2.52 32.94 -22.97
C VAL A 910 -2.37 33.21 -21.47
N ILE A 911 -1.75 34.34 -21.09
CA ILE A 911 -1.58 34.74 -19.68
C ILE A 911 -2.95 34.97 -19.01
N LEU A 912 -3.82 35.78 -19.62
CA LEU A 912 -5.14 36.08 -19.09
C LEU A 912 -6.05 34.84 -19.12
N GLY A 913 -5.94 34.00 -20.15
CA GLY A 913 -6.65 32.72 -20.21
C GLY A 913 -6.24 31.75 -19.10
N GLU A 914 -4.96 31.71 -18.73
CA GLU A 914 -4.47 30.87 -17.63
C GLU A 914 -4.88 31.41 -16.26
N VAL A 915 -4.78 32.74 -16.06
CA VAL A 915 -5.26 33.42 -14.85
C VAL A 915 -6.76 33.16 -14.66
N GLN A 916 -7.55 33.24 -15.74
CA GLN A 916 -8.99 33.05 -15.69
C GLN A 916 -9.38 31.59 -15.41
N ARG A 917 -8.67 30.60 -15.98
CA ARG A 917 -8.89 29.17 -15.68
C ARG A 917 -8.57 28.80 -14.22
N ASN A 918 -7.59 29.46 -13.62
CA ASN A 918 -7.11 29.15 -12.27
C ASN A 918 -7.57 30.15 -11.20
N LEU A 919 -8.49 31.06 -11.53
CA LEU A 919 -8.92 32.15 -10.65
C LEU A 919 -9.52 31.68 -9.31
N ASN A 920 -10.10 30.47 -9.31
CA ASN A 920 -10.71 29.85 -8.13
C ASN A 920 -9.71 29.07 -7.26
N SER A 921 -8.55 28.69 -7.80
CA SER A 921 -7.52 27.92 -7.09
C SER A 921 -6.34 28.80 -6.63
N TRP A 922 -6.09 29.92 -7.31
CA TRP A 922 -5.02 30.84 -6.96
C TRP A 922 -5.43 31.83 -5.86
N ASP A 923 -4.46 32.26 -5.05
CA ASP A 923 -4.64 33.32 -4.05
C ASP A 923 -5.14 34.61 -4.71
N ARG A 924 -6.41 34.95 -4.45
CA ARG A 924 -7.09 36.11 -5.05
C ARG A 924 -6.41 37.44 -4.75
N GLY A 925 -5.88 37.62 -3.53
CA GLY A 925 -5.17 38.84 -3.15
C GLY A 925 -3.82 38.98 -3.86
N ARG A 926 -3.18 37.85 -4.17
CA ARG A 926 -1.96 37.80 -4.99
C ARG A 926 -2.24 38.06 -6.47
N VAL A 927 -3.27 37.42 -7.04
CA VAL A 927 -3.66 37.61 -8.45
C VAL A 927 -4.08 39.04 -8.72
N ARG A 928 -4.85 39.65 -7.81
CA ARG A 928 -5.26 41.06 -7.91
C ARG A 928 -4.07 42.01 -8.00
N ARG A 929 -3.10 41.91 -7.08
CA ARG A 929 -1.88 42.74 -7.10
C ARG A 929 -1.09 42.60 -8.40
N HIS A 930 -1.02 41.39 -8.98
CA HIS A 930 -0.36 41.17 -10.26
C HIS A 930 -1.08 41.87 -11.43
N LEU A 931 -2.41 41.78 -11.47
CA LEU A 931 -3.23 42.43 -12.49
C LEU A 931 -3.22 43.96 -12.37
N GLU A 932 -3.16 44.51 -11.15
CA GLU A 932 -3.03 45.96 -10.90
C GLU A 932 -1.70 46.53 -11.42
N LEU A 933 -0.59 45.84 -11.15
CA LEU A 933 0.72 46.24 -11.65
C LEU A 933 0.79 46.14 -13.18
N LEU A 934 0.20 45.08 -13.74
CA LEU A 934 0.08 44.90 -15.17
C LEU A 934 -0.73 46.03 -15.81
N LEU A 935 -1.85 46.42 -15.20
CA LEU A 935 -2.68 47.53 -15.67
C LEU A 935 -1.88 48.84 -15.72
N ARG A 936 -1.07 49.10 -14.70
CA ARG A 936 -0.23 50.31 -14.62
C ARG A 936 0.83 50.34 -15.73
N ASP A 937 1.51 49.23 -16.02
CA ASP A 937 2.50 49.18 -17.11
C ASP A 937 1.84 49.30 -18.50
N LEU A 938 0.63 48.77 -18.69
CA LEU A 938 -0.15 48.98 -19.92
C LEU A 938 -0.50 50.46 -20.12
N GLU A 939 -0.96 51.13 -19.05
CA GLU A 939 -1.34 52.55 -19.07
C GLU A 939 -0.14 53.46 -19.36
N ASP A 940 1.00 53.21 -18.70
CA ASP A 940 2.25 53.95 -18.90
C ASP A 940 2.73 53.85 -20.36
N ASN A 941 2.69 52.65 -20.96
CA ASN A 941 3.14 52.44 -22.33
C ASN A 941 2.15 52.92 -23.39
N ARG A 942 0.84 52.90 -23.08
CA ARG A 942 -0.18 53.55 -23.90
C ARG A 942 0.04 55.06 -23.94
N GLY A 943 0.50 55.66 -22.82
CA GLY A 943 0.91 57.06 -22.73
C GLY A 943 2.16 57.37 -23.54
N ALA A 944 3.13 56.46 -23.56
CA ALA A 944 4.42 56.65 -24.23
C ALA A 944 4.42 56.33 -25.75
N THR A 945 3.48 55.51 -26.25
CA THR A 945 3.48 55.10 -27.67
C THR A 945 2.77 56.09 -28.60
N LEU A 946 3.43 56.46 -29.69
CA LEU A 946 2.87 57.30 -30.76
C LEU A 946 2.14 56.48 -31.85
N ASN A 947 2.19 55.14 -31.82
CA ASN A 947 1.58 54.27 -32.83
C ASN A 947 0.08 54.04 -32.51
N PRO A 948 -0.86 54.50 -33.37
CA PRO A 948 -2.30 54.38 -33.10
C PRO A 948 -2.81 52.94 -32.99
N TRP A 949 -2.27 52.02 -33.79
CA TRP A 949 -2.64 50.61 -33.78
C TRP A 949 -2.18 49.92 -32.49
N ARG A 950 -0.94 50.21 -32.05
CA ARG A 950 -0.41 49.71 -30.78
C ARG A 950 -1.17 50.29 -29.58
N LYS A 951 -1.56 51.56 -29.66
CA LYS A 951 -2.38 52.24 -28.65
C LYS A 951 -3.76 51.58 -28.51
N ALA A 952 -4.40 51.22 -29.63
CA ALA A 952 -5.68 50.50 -29.64
C ALA A 952 -5.57 49.06 -29.11
N GLN A 953 -4.46 48.36 -29.40
CA GLN A 953 -4.20 47.02 -28.85
C GLN A 953 -4.00 47.05 -27.33
N LEU A 954 -3.21 48.01 -26.82
CA LEU A 954 -3.02 48.19 -25.37
C LEU A 954 -4.34 48.49 -24.66
N LEU A 955 -5.18 49.38 -25.23
CA LEU A 955 -6.53 49.68 -24.72
C LEU A 955 -7.42 48.43 -24.60
N ARG A 956 -7.32 47.50 -25.56
CA ARG A 956 -8.10 46.25 -25.50
C ARG A 956 -7.66 45.37 -24.34
N VAL A 957 -6.35 45.17 -24.17
CA VAL A 957 -5.81 44.35 -23.08
C VAL A 957 -6.04 45.01 -21.72
N GLU A 958 -5.94 46.35 -21.62
CA GLU A 958 -6.34 47.11 -20.44
C GLU A 958 -7.79 46.79 -20.03
N GLY A 959 -8.72 46.74 -20.99
CA GLY A 959 -10.12 46.38 -20.75
C GLY A 959 -10.30 44.95 -20.22
N GLU A 960 -9.58 43.98 -20.79
CA GLU A 960 -9.63 42.56 -20.35
C GLU A 960 -9.05 42.40 -18.93
N VAL A 961 -7.95 43.10 -18.60
CA VAL A 961 -7.34 43.10 -17.26
C VAL A 961 -8.27 43.77 -16.23
N ARG A 962 -8.91 44.89 -16.57
CA ARG A 962 -9.88 45.57 -15.70
C ARG A 962 -11.10 44.69 -15.42
N ALA A 963 -11.61 43.97 -16.42
CA ALA A 963 -12.73 43.04 -16.24
C ALA A 963 -12.36 41.88 -15.28
N LEU A 964 -11.14 41.34 -15.37
CA LEU A 964 -10.65 40.31 -14.44
C LEU A 964 -10.45 40.86 -13.02
N LEU A 965 -9.98 42.11 -12.88
CA LEU A 965 -9.89 42.79 -11.58
C LEU A 965 -11.27 43.00 -10.94
N GLU A 966 -12.29 43.36 -11.73
CA GLU A 966 -13.67 43.48 -11.26
C GLU A 966 -14.25 42.13 -10.81
N GLN A 967 -13.97 41.04 -11.53
CA GLN A 967 -14.38 39.67 -11.14
C GLN A 967 -13.73 39.20 -9.82
N LEU A 968 -12.54 39.70 -9.50
CA LEU A 968 -11.86 39.41 -8.25
C LEU A 968 -12.42 40.20 -7.05
N GLY A 969 -13.43 41.07 -7.25
CA GLY A 969 -14.07 41.88 -6.22
C GLY A 969 -13.44 43.27 -6.07
N GLY A 970 -14.27 44.32 -6.00
CA GLY A 970 -13.83 45.71 -5.85
C GLY A 970 -13.20 46.02 -4.48
N PRO A 971 -12.58 47.19 -4.30
CA PRO A 971 -11.96 47.58 -3.03
C PRO A 971 -13.05 47.83 -1.97
N GLY A 972 -13.40 46.78 -1.22
CA GLY A 972 -14.35 46.83 -0.10
C GLY A 972 -15.38 45.70 -0.13
N SER A 973 -14.96 44.49 0.25
CA SER A 973 -15.82 43.43 0.77
C SER A 973 -14.99 42.47 1.61
#